data_AF-M5UK67-F1
#
_entry.id   AF-M5UK67-F1
#
_cell.length_a   1.000
_cell.length_b   1.000
_cell.length_c   1.000
_cell.angle_alpha   90.00
_cell.angle_beta   90.00
_cell.angle_gamma   90.00
#
_symmetry.space_group_name_H-M   'P 1'
#
loop_
_entity.id
_entity.type
_entity.pdbx_description
1 polymer ?
#
loop_
_entity_poly.entity_id
_entity_poly.type
_entity_poly.pdbx_seq_one_letter_code
_entity_poly.pdbx_strand_id
1 'polypeptide(L)'
;MSKSLSLAFAFLRERKSRTLLTTFATAAAVSMVIWVTSSYEALHKTYDEYANLALGRYELAIAPISGEPTDFVPAEAIEPLRKDPAVKAIDPMWAGRIAVVEFQDQPLPGEMPNGGGGSGSGSNSPLPSLMFLGTDAPHPPFDMADGEWLQNTEEELKSGTPKVVLRADVAERRGLKIGDTLTLELPRTNQAGESSLVVKIGGLVNAPTLFGGGSAGIPVLTPSVGQAFVPASLVERITGQPFQISLLGVSVDPDADINRFRFAWSPRLSDHSVPLQFQQAFEIEEALDQASAAQNVRLQSYAATGVAMLVAMLVIFCSLSMGVTERIRQYAILRAVVMTRREVALLIVIEGLVLGVVGWIAGIALGWGLLKFVESLFSELLYHGVAFGPSSLLLSTLAAIGGALLASIVPAYQATRVKPVDAMAPRQSLTEANQIARPSLVFGLGLLAIGPLLTFVFPPSERGIYVAMVASFATTAIGFVVLAPSVVVLVDRLFGPLLARIFGIDPELLASQVTNNIWRTVGAAVSMAFGLGLFVGIQVWGFTMLEAFVPGAWTPDAIAMIKPGLSPDKVDAIAELPDVDESRCLPLVVEQPRLVDDITGSAERPSVIRQDNVIIVGLDPEGAFAGVQPLLKLDWVAGNPESAVAMLKEGHACVVPDHFLEETGLKVGDTLSVDPPRDAGNTAVFTIAGAVKLKGWHWQTKLTGLRPRTHRAAALVFADYDSVASDFDLPLASHVWFAYANGSADVESIETSIGELVESIYGPGTETNEVSAKVVSIQSIRDRLLNGARRWLWMISVLPLVTLLIACIGVLNVIVASVRARRWEFGVLRSIGFTSSELSRAILAEGLMIALVAGVLSVGFGILSGWCGAGLAQYVSFFGGLHPPMVIPWTPIIAGVILVGVLGILTAAWPAMSIRRSRPMVLLQSGKDFV
;
A
#
# COMPACT_ATOMS: atom_id res chain seq x y z
N MET A 1 -13.56 44.93 20.61
CA MET A 1 -13.00 43.57 20.72
C MET A 1 -13.18 42.94 22.11
N SER A 2 -12.90 43.64 23.24
CA SER A 2 -13.05 43.05 24.59
C SER A 2 -14.48 42.60 24.96
N LYS A 3 -15.51 43.34 24.54
CA LYS A 3 -16.93 42.97 24.78
C LYS A 3 -17.35 41.68 24.05
N SER A 4 -17.00 41.54 22.76
CA SER A 4 -17.28 40.33 21.98
C SER A 4 -16.55 39.10 22.54
N LEU A 5 -15.32 39.28 23.01
CA LEU A 5 -14.55 38.21 23.64
C LEU A 5 -15.19 37.73 24.95
N SER A 6 -15.59 38.67 25.82
CA SER A 6 -16.27 38.36 27.08
C SER A 6 -17.60 37.62 26.86
N LEU A 7 -18.39 38.07 25.88
CA LEU A 7 -19.64 37.40 25.50
C LEU A 7 -19.40 35.99 24.93
N ALA A 8 -18.37 35.79 24.10
CA ALA A 8 -18.03 34.47 23.58
C ALA A 8 -17.70 33.48 24.70
N PHE A 9 -16.88 33.88 25.68
CA PHE A 9 -16.55 33.04 26.83
C PHE A 9 -17.77 32.74 27.72
N ALA A 10 -18.65 33.72 27.93
CA ALA A 10 -19.89 33.50 28.67
C ALA A 10 -20.77 32.45 27.99
N PHE A 11 -20.93 32.56 26.67
CA PHE A 11 -21.67 31.63 25.84
C PHE A 11 -21.09 30.22 25.78
N LEU A 12 -19.76 30.08 25.77
CA LEU A 12 -19.11 28.78 25.87
C LEU A 12 -19.30 28.13 27.25
N ARG A 13 -19.32 28.94 28.32
CA ARG A 13 -19.48 28.47 29.71
C ARG A 13 -20.92 28.07 30.03
N GLU A 14 -21.90 28.73 29.42
CA GLU A 14 -23.32 28.41 29.56
C GLU A 14 -23.63 26.98 29.08
N ARG A 15 -22.97 26.54 27.99
CA ARG A 15 -23.22 25.23 27.36
C ARG A 15 -22.02 24.29 27.41
N LYS A 16 -21.56 23.99 28.64
CA LYS A 16 -20.38 23.14 28.90
C LYS A 16 -20.35 21.81 28.13
N SER A 17 -21.47 21.09 28.03
CA SER A 17 -21.48 19.78 27.35
C SER A 17 -21.25 19.88 25.85
N ARG A 18 -21.76 20.93 25.19
CA ARG A 18 -21.52 21.16 23.76
C ARG A 18 -20.07 21.55 23.50
N THR A 19 -19.56 22.48 24.31
CA THR A 19 -18.17 22.94 24.25
C THR A 19 -17.22 21.76 24.42
N LEU A 20 -17.41 20.93 25.46
CA LEU A 20 -16.59 19.73 25.70
C LEU A 20 -16.60 18.75 24.53
N LEU A 21 -17.79 18.44 24.00
CA LEU A 21 -17.91 17.45 22.91
C LEU A 21 -17.26 17.93 21.61
N THR A 22 -17.42 19.22 21.30
CA THR A 22 -16.83 19.84 20.09
C THR A 22 -15.32 19.93 20.24
N THR A 23 -14.82 20.40 21.39
CA THR A 23 -13.39 20.44 21.68
C THR A 23 -12.77 19.06 21.62
N PHE A 24 -13.43 18.02 22.17
CA PHE A 24 -12.93 16.65 22.12
C PHE A 24 -12.86 16.10 20.68
N ALA A 25 -13.90 16.33 19.86
CA ALA A 25 -13.87 15.92 18.46
C ALA A 25 -12.77 16.64 17.66
N THR A 26 -12.60 17.95 17.86
CA THR A 26 -11.51 18.72 17.26
C THR A 26 -10.15 18.22 17.74
N ALA A 27 -10.00 17.90 19.03
CA ALA A 27 -8.78 17.36 19.60
C ALA A 27 -8.44 15.98 19.02
N ALA A 28 -9.44 15.10 18.85
CA ALA A 28 -9.27 13.80 18.20
C ALA A 28 -8.83 13.95 16.73
N ALA A 29 -9.42 14.88 15.99
CA ALA A 29 -9.02 15.16 14.61
C ALA A 29 -7.58 15.72 14.52
N VAL A 30 -7.20 16.64 15.42
CA VAL A 30 -5.83 17.18 15.48
C VAL A 30 -4.82 16.11 15.89
N SER A 31 -5.16 15.30 16.89
CA SER A 31 -4.36 14.16 17.33
C SER A 31 -4.12 13.18 16.19
N MET A 32 -5.12 12.94 15.36
CA MET A 32 -5.00 12.12 14.16
C MET A 32 -4.08 12.73 13.09
N VAL A 33 -4.17 14.04 12.83
CA VAL A 33 -3.22 14.72 11.92
C VAL A 33 -1.80 14.50 12.40
N ILE A 34 -1.54 14.81 13.68
CA ILE A 34 -0.23 14.65 14.30
C ILE A 34 0.26 13.22 14.21
N TRP A 35 -0.60 12.26 14.53
CA TRP A 35 -0.24 10.85 14.48
C TRP A 35 0.18 10.46 13.08
N VAL A 36 -0.60 10.81 12.04
CA VAL A 36 -0.29 10.44 10.66
C VAL A 36 0.95 11.15 10.13
N THR A 37 1.11 12.45 10.39
CA THR A 37 2.25 13.22 9.89
C THR A 37 3.54 12.86 10.63
N SER A 38 3.50 12.72 11.96
CA SER A 38 4.67 12.35 12.75
C SER A 38 5.04 10.88 12.59
N SER A 39 4.07 9.97 12.41
CA SER A 39 4.38 8.59 12.04
C SER A 39 5.01 8.51 10.65
N TYR A 40 4.57 9.31 9.67
CA TYR A 40 5.26 9.42 8.39
C TYR A 40 6.69 9.96 8.55
N GLU A 41 6.88 11.04 9.29
CA GLU A 41 8.22 11.62 9.50
C GLU A 41 9.16 10.62 10.20
N ALA A 42 8.67 9.88 11.19
CA ALA A 42 9.43 8.82 11.86
C ALA A 42 9.75 7.65 10.90
N LEU A 43 8.78 7.23 10.10
CA LEU A 43 8.93 6.16 9.12
C LEU A 43 9.91 6.57 8.01
N HIS A 44 9.78 7.78 7.47
CA HIS A 44 10.64 8.33 6.42
C HIS A 44 12.07 8.51 6.90
N LYS A 45 12.26 9.02 8.12
CA LYS A 45 13.61 9.10 8.73
C LYS A 45 14.24 7.72 8.88
N THR A 46 13.42 6.72 9.25
CA THR A 46 13.86 5.32 9.30
C THR A 46 14.23 4.84 7.89
N TYR A 47 13.40 5.01 6.86
CA TYR A 47 13.73 4.53 5.51
C TYR A 47 14.91 5.25 4.82
N ASP A 48 14.96 6.59 4.88
CA ASP A 48 16.03 7.38 4.25
C ASP A 48 17.40 7.10 4.90
N GLU A 49 17.43 6.89 6.22
CA GLU A 49 18.63 6.43 6.90
C GLU A 49 18.92 4.97 6.51
N TYR A 50 17.94 4.07 6.47
CA TYR A 50 18.18 2.63 6.20
C TYR A 50 18.68 2.33 4.78
N ALA A 51 18.13 2.95 3.73
CA ALA A 51 18.52 2.67 2.34
C ALA A 51 19.95 3.17 2.03
N ASN A 52 20.30 4.38 2.48
CA ASN A 52 21.65 4.92 2.34
C ASN A 52 22.65 4.17 3.24
N LEU A 53 22.24 3.79 4.45
CA LEU A 53 23.08 3.02 5.36
C LEU A 53 23.28 1.57 4.91
N ALA A 54 22.45 0.99 4.03
CA ALA A 54 22.58 -0.42 3.62
C ALA A 54 23.69 -0.64 2.58
N LEU A 55 23.96 0.36 1.74
CA LEU A 55 25.05 0.36 0.77
C LEU A 55 26.32 1.02 1.33
N GLY A 56 26.20 1.84 2.37
CA GLY A 56 27.34 2.44 3.04
C GLY A 56 27.97 3.53 2.18
N ARG A 57 29.28 3.44 1.92
CA ARG A 57 30.00 4.39 1.07
C ARG A 57 29.78 4.21 -0.44
N TYR A 58 29.02 3.19 -0.85
CA TYR A 58 28.74 2.92 -2.26
C TYR A 58 27.39 3.50 -2.65
N GLU A 59 27.31 4.13 -3.81
CA GLU A 59 26.05 4.61 -4.39
C GLU A 59 25.25 3.47 -5.04
N LEU A 60 25.91 2.40 -5.47
CA LEU A 60 25.31 1.25 -6.15
C LEU A 60 25.97 -0.07 -5.69
N ALA A 61 25.23 -1.17 -5.74
CA ALA A 61 25.83 -2.51 -5.74
C ALA A 61 25.43 -3.24 -7.04
N ILE A 62 26.19 -4.26 -7.46
CA ILE A 62 25.88 -5.13 -8.62
C ILE A 62 26.04 -6.58 -8.17
N ALA A 63 25.07 -7.44 -8.47
CA ALA A 63 25.15 -8.88 -8.21
C ALA A 63 24.16 -9.64 -9.12
N PRO A 64 24.25 -10.97 -9.18
CA PRO A 64 23.37 -11.80 -10.00
C PRO A 64 21.89 -11.67 -9.66
N ILE A 65 21.03 -11.83 -10.66
CA ILE A 65 19.57 -11.63 -10.55
C ILE A 65 18.88 -12.80 -9.84
N SER A 66 19.39 -14.02 -10.00
CA SER A 66 18.84 -15.24 -9.40
C SER A 66 18.88 -15.20 -7.87
N GLY A 67 19.88 -14.51 -7.31
CA GLY A 67 20.20 -14.51 -5.89
C GLY A 67 20.57 -15.90 -5.34
N GLU A 68 20.93 -16.84 -6.22
CA GLU A 68 21.39 -18.16 -5.81
C GLU A 68 22.82 -18.10 -5.25
N PRO A 69 23.16 -18.88 -4.20
CA PRO A 69 24.50 -18.86 -3.59
C PRO A 69 25.63 -19.27 -4.54
N THR A 70 25.31 -19.89 -5.67
CA THR A 70 26.24 -20.41 -6.67
C THR A 70 26.47 -19.47 -7.85
N ASP A 71 25.66 -18.42 -7.99
CA ASP A 71 25.81 -17.45 -9.06
C ASP A 71 26.76 -16.34 -8.61
N PHE A 72 27.78 -16.07 -9.40
CA PHE A 72 28.82 -15.09 -9.11
C PHE A 72 28.96 -14.08 -10.25
N VAL A 73 29.43 -12.89 -9.91
CA VAL A 73 29.75 -11.83 -10.86
C VAL A 73 30.95 -12.26 -11.72
N PRO A 74 30.80 -12.34 -13.07
CA PRO A 74 31.92 -12.63 -13.96
C PRO A 74 33.02 -11.57 -13.87
N ALA A 75 34.27 -12.01 -13.82
CA ALA A 75 35.43 -11.10 -13.74
C ALA A 75 35.51 -10.12 -14.93
N GLU A 76 34.97 -10.51 -16.09
CA GLU A 76 34.92 -9.70 -17.31
C GLU A 76 34.08 -8.43 -17.17
N ALA A 77 33.11 -8.39 -16.25
CA ALA A 77 32.25 -7.22 -16.03
C ALA A 77 33.00 -6.03 -15.39
N ILE A 78 34.10 -6.30 -14.65
CA ILE A 78 34.74 -5.33 -13.74
C ILE A 78 35.55 -4.28 -14.49
N GLU A 79 36.42 -4.71 -15.42
CA GLU A 79 37.33 -3.80 -16.12
C GLU A 79 36.62 -2.76 -17.01
N PRO A 80 35.57 -3.13 -17.76
CA PRO A 80 34.75 -2.16 -18.48
C PRO A 80 34.06 -1.15 -17.55
N LEU A 81 33.49 -1.61 -16.41
CA LEU A 81 32.86 -0.73 -15.43
C LEU A 81 33.86 0.26 -14.82
N ARG A 82 35.07 -0.20 -14.49
CA ARG A 82 36.13 0.63 -13.88
C ARG A 82 36.61 1.76 -14.79
N LYS A 83 36.46 1.60 -16.11
CA LYS A 83 36.88 2.61 -17.12
C LYS A 83 35.78 3.63 -17.43
N ASP A 84 34.56 3.45 -16.92
CA ASP A 84 33.48 4.38 -17.17
C ASP A 84 33.70 5.69 -16.39
N PRO A 85 33.56 6.88 -17.02
CA PRO A 85 33.80 8.16 -16.37
C PRO A 85 32.86 8.45 -15.19
N ALA A 86 31.71 7.77 -15.10
CA ALA A 86 30.81 7.90 -13.96
C ALA A 86 31.31 7.13 -12.72
N VAL A 87 32.21 6.15 -12.87
CA VAL A 87 32.62 5.26 -11.78
C VAL A 87 33.91 5.75 -11.12
N LYS A 88 33.86 5.95 -9.80
CA LYS A 88 34.99 6.37 -8.97
C LYS A 88 35.76 5.18 -8.38
N ALA A 89 35.07 4.17 -7.91
CA ALA A 89 35.67 2.96 -7.34
C ALA A 89 34.75 1.74 -7.50
N ILE A 90 35.35 0.55 -7.60
CA ILE A 90 34.63 -0.72 -7.60
C ILE A 90 35.34 -1.66 -6.64
N ASP A 91 34.59 -2.17 -5.68
CA ASP A 91 35.09 -3.04 -4.63
C ASP A 91 34.36 -4.38 -4.67
N PRO A 92 35.03 -5.47 -5.11
CA PRO A 92 34.43 -6.80 -5.15
C PRO A 92 34.29 -7.39 -3.75
N MET A 93 33.19 -8.12 -3.52
CA MET A 93 32.94 -8.82 -2.27
C MET A 93 32.35 -10.21 -2.50
N TRP A 94 32.83 -11.18 -1.73
CA TRP A 94 32.23 -12.51 -1.61
C TRP A 94 31.28 -12.54 -0.42
N ALA A 95 30.13 -13.20 -0.52
CA ALA A 95 29.19 -13.37 0.59
C ALA A 95 28.91 -14.86 0.86
N GLY A 96 28.95 -15.27 2.12
CA GLY A 96 28.61 -16.64 2.50
C GLY A 96 28.27 -16.79 3.98
N ARG A 97 27.43 -17.78 4.31
CA ARG A 97 27.04 -18.08 5.69
C ARG A 97 27.96 -19.16 6.26
N ILE A 98 28.55 -18.89 7.42
CA ILE A 98 29.52 -19.80 8.08
C ILE A 98 29.06 -20.04 9.52
N ALA A 99 29.15 -21.29 9.97
CA ALA A 99 28.81 -21.69 11.34
C ALA A 99 29.90 -21.26 12.34
N VAL A 100 29.49 -20.88 13.55
CA VAL A 100 30.36 -20.40 14.63
C VAL A 100 30.08 -21.22 15.89
N VAL A 101 31.09 -21.95 16.37
CA VAL A 101 30.90 -23.10 17.28
C VAL A 101 31.07 -22.74 18.76
N GLU A 102 31.91 -21.76 19.10
CA GLU A 102 32.23 -21.47 20.50
C GLU A 102 32.35 -19.96 20.77
N PHE A 103 31.59 -19.48 21.73
CA PHE A 103 31.75 -18.19 22.39
C PHE A 103 32.31 -18.47 23.78
N GLN A 104 33.39 -17.80 24.17
CA GLN A 104 33.95 -17.94 25.52
C GLN A 104 32.85 -17.88 26.59
N ASP A 105 32.84 -18.87 27.48
CA ASP A 105 31.86 -19.14 28.55
C ASP A 105 31.22 -17.89 29.19
N GLN A 106 30.02 -17.51 28.71
CA GLN A 106 28.99 -16.90 29.54
C GLN A 106 27.60 -17.41 29.13
N PRO A 107 26.84 -18.03 30.05
CA PRO A 107 25.46 -18.41 29.75
C PRO A 107 24.60 -17.16 29.62
N LEU A 108 23.79 -17.10 28.57
CA LEU A 108 22.76 -16.07 28.39
C LEU A 108 21.71 -16.19 29.52
N PRO A 109 21.21 -15.09 30.09
CA PRO A 109 20.13 -15.15 31.06
C PRO A 109 18.82 -15.53 30.33
N GLY A 110 18.39 -16.79 30.47
CA GLY A 110 17.02 -17.21 30.13
C GLY A 110 16.82 -18.51 29.34
N GLU A 111 17.77 -19.45 29.30
CA GLU A 111 17.54 -20.71 28.58
C GLU A 111 16.54 -21.66 29.27
N MET A 112 15.56 -22.13 28.49
CA MET A 112 14.77 -23.33 28.73
C MET A 112 15.21 -24.43 27.73
N PRO A 113 15.22 -25.72 28.12
CA PRO A 113 15.83 -26.77 27.33
C PRO A 113 14.97 -27.28 26.16
N ASN A 114 15.62 -27.33 24.98
CA ASN A 114 15.46 -28.19 23.80
C ASN A 114 14.07 -28.70 23.34
N GLY A 115 13.78 -28.46 22.05
CA GLY A 115 12.85 -29.26 21.26
C GLY A 115 12.78 -28.86 19.77
N GLY A 116 13.27 -29.75 18.89
CA GLY A 116 12.80 -29.88 17.50
C GLY A 116 13.51 -29.04 16.43
N GLY A 117 14.24 -29.71 15.55
CA GLY A 117 14.76 -29.12 14.30
C GLY A 117 13.62 -28.67 13.39
N GLY A 118 13.64 -27.38 13.06
CA GLY A 118 12.77 -26.79 12.05
C GLY A 118 13.51 -25.62 11.42
N SER A 119 13.62 -25.64 10.09
CA SER A 119 14.12 -24.54 9.26
C SER A 119 13.12 -23.38 9.26
N GLY A 120 12.99 -22.71 10.41
CA GLY A 120 12.18 -21.52 10.57
C GLY A 120 13.05 -20.27 10.43
N SER A 121 12.84 -19.50 9.35
CA SER A 121 13.29 -18.12 9.21
C SER A 121 12.52 -17.24 10.20
N GLY A 122 12.94 -17.25 11.47
CA GLY A 122 12.44 -16.38 12.54
C GLY A 122 13.63 -15.79 13.29
N SER A 123 13.69 -14.46 13.36
CA SER A 123 14.87 -13.69 13.83
C SER A 123 15.15 -13.74 15.34
N ASN A 124 14.57 -14.69 16.09
CA ASN A 124 14.69 -14.78 17.55
C ASN A 124 15.32 -16.09 18.08
N SER A 125 15.95 -16.90 17.22
CA SER A 125 16.85 -17.98 17.68
C SER A 125 18.30 -17.49 17.74
N PRO A 126 19.11 -17.87 18.76
CA PRO A 126 20.54 -17.59 18.75
C PRO A 126 21.17 -18.32 17.56
N LEU A 127 21.50 -17.58 16.49
CA LEU A 127 21.93 -18.18 15.23
C LEU A 127 23.32 -18.83 15.40
N PRO A 128 23.47 -20.15 15.16
CA PRO A 128 24.77 -20.83 15.15
C PRO A 128 25.62 -20.49 13.92
N SER A 129 25.21 -19.50 13.10
CA SER A 129 25.95 -19.05 11.91
C SER A 129 25.87 -17.53 11.73
N LEU A 130 26.93 -16.96 11.14
CA LEU A 130 27.01 -15.55 10.75
C LEU A 130 27.17 -15.44 9.23
N MET A 131 26.70 -14.33 8.66
CA MET A 131 27.01 -14.01 7.27
C MET A 131 28.35 -13.25 7.18
N PHE A 132 29.29 -13.80 6.43
CA PHE A 132 30.60 -13.21 6.18
C PHE A 132 30.63 -12.53 4.82
N LEU A 133 31.28 -11.38 4.77
CA LEU A 133 31.67 -10.69 3.54
C LEU A 133 33.19 -10.69 3.40
N GLY A 134 33.71 -11.28 2.34
CA GLY A 134 35.14 -11.25 1.98
C GLY A 134 35.44 -10.10 1.04
N THR A 135 36.34 -9.18 1.37
CA THR A 135 36.69 -8.06 0.50
C THR A 135 38.10 -7.54 0.75
N ASP A 136 38.73 -7.02 -0.31
CA ASP A 136 40.02 -6.33 -0.28
C ASP A 136 39.88 -4.80 -0.38
N ALA A 137 38.66 -4.30 -0.12
CA ALA A 137 38.35 -2.88 -0.17
C ALA A 137 39.26 -2.08 0.78
N PRO A 138 39.92 -1.00 0.31
CA PRO A 138 40.89 -0.24 1.11
C PRO A 138 40.23 0.55 2.24
N HIS A 139 38.93 0.82 2.14
CA HIS A 139 38.16 1.50 3.17
C HIS A 139 36.92 0.68 3.54
N PRO A 140 36.47 0.77 4.80
CA PRO A 140 35.28 0.05 5.24
C PRO A 140 34.05 0.50 4.45
N PRO A 141 33.12 -0.40 4.12
CA PRO A 141 31.83 -0.02 3.54
C PRO A 141 31.03 0.95 4.44
N PHE A 142 31.19 0.86 5.76
CA PHE A 142 30.47 1.67 6.73
C PHE A 142 31.44 2.29 7.75
N ASP A 143 30.97 3.27 8.53
CA ASP A 143 31.81 3.91 9.54
C ASP A 143 32.25 2.92 10.62
N MET A 144 33.53 2.98 11.00
CA MET A 144 34.06 2.17 12.10
C MET A 144 33.53 2.70 13.43
N ALA A 145 32.98 1.81 14.25
CA ALA A 145 32.58 2.10 15.62
C ALA A 145 33.82 2.15 16.54
N ASP A 146 34.72 1.18 16.36
CA ASP A 146 35.95 1.01 17.15
C ASP A 146 36.93 0.08 16.42
N GLY A 147 38.23 0.17 16.72
CA GLY A 147 39.29 -0.65 16.10
C GLY A 147 39.69 -0.26 14.68
N GLU A 148 40.32 -1.20 13.96
CA GLU A 148 40.91 -0.96 12.63
C GLU A 148 40.18 -1.75 11.53
N TRP A 149 40.14 -1.19 10.32
CA TRP A 149 39.67 -1.90 9.13
C TRP A 149 40.69 -2.96 8.67
N LEU A 150 40.26 -3.87 7.79
CA LEU A 150 41.07 -4.94 7.23
C LEU A 150 42.37 -4.40 6.59
N GLN A 151 43.52 -4.92 7.02
CA GLN A 151 44.82 -4.61 6.42
C GLN A 151 45.31 -5.80 5.60
N ASN A 152 45.57 -5.59 4.32
CA ASN A 152 45.97 -6.62 3.36
C ASN A 152 47.50 -6.83 3.32
N THR A 153 48.11 -7.08 4.49
CA THR A 153 49.55 -7.34 4.58
C THR A 153 49.83 -8.84 4.64
N GLU A 154 50.67 -9.35 3.74
CA GLU A 154 51.12 -10.76 3.74
C GLU A 154 51.74 -11.21 5.08
N GLU A 155 52.28 -10.27 5.87
CA GLU A 155 52.82 -10.52 7.20
C GLU A 155 51.74 -10.82 8.26
N GLU A 156 50.53 -10.26 8.16
CA GLU A 156 49.43 -10.56 9.09
C GLU A 156 48.80 -11.94 8.81
N LEU A 157 48.72 -12.35 7.55
CA LEU A 157 48.27 -13.69 7.17
C LEU A 157 49.23 -14.82 7.63
N LYS A 158 50.51 -14.49 7.83
CA LYS A 158 51.55 -15.44 8.25
C LYS A 158 51.82 -15.45 9.77
N SER A 159 51.37 -14.44 10.53
CA SER A 159 51.81 -14.22 11.94
C SER A 159 50.89 -14.73 13.05
N GLY A 160 49.81 -15.47 12.76
CA GLY A 160 49.29 -16.49 13.68
C GLY A 160 47.80 -16.45 14.05
N THR A 161 47.05 -15.40 13.74
CA THR A 161 45.57 -15.43 13.84
C THR A 161 44.95 -14.38 12.89
N PRO A 162 44.11 -14.77 11.92
CA PRO A 162 43.46 -13.83 11.01
C PRO A 162 42.54 -12.86 11.76
N LYS A 163 42.51 -11.59 11.36
CA LYS A 163 41.58 -10.59 11.90
C LYS A 163 40.23 -10.62 11.17
N VAL A 164 39.15 -10.37 11.91
CA VAL A 164 37.79 -10.16 11.41
C VAL A 164 37.24 -8.84 11.93
N VAL A 165 36.50 -8.11 11.10
CA VAL A 165 35.73 -6.93 11.53
C VAL A 165 34.28 -7.35 11.71
N LEU A 166 33.71 -7.13 12.89
CA LEU A 166 32.31 -7.49 13.17
C LEU A 166 31.39 -6.28 13.09
N ARG A 167 30.12 -6.53 12.82
CA ARG A 167 29.10 -5.50 12.98
C ARG A 167 28.84 -5.21 14.46
N ALA A 168 28.73 -3.93 14.82
CA ALA A 168 28.64 -3.49 16.22
C ALA A 168 27.41 -4.04 16.96
N ASP A 169 26.25 -4.12 16.30
CA ASP A 169 25.01 -4.68 16.85
C ASP A 169 25.09 -6.21 17.09
N VAL A 170 25.88 -6.92 16.27
CA VAL A 170 26.13 -8.36 16.44
C VAL A 170 27.06 -8.59 17.62
N ALA A 171 28.08 -7.74 17.76
CA ALA A 171 28.98 -7.77 18.91
C ALA A 171 28.24 -7.46 20.21
N GLU A 172 27.40 -6.41 20.24
CA GLU A 172 26.62 -6.03 21.41
C GLU A 172 25.63 -7.13 21.83
N ARG A 173 24.87 -7.69 20.87
CA ARG A 173 23.92 -8.78 21.14
C ARG A 173 24.59 -10.06 21.66
N ARG A 174 25.84 -10.30 21.26
CA ARG A 174 26.63 -11.48 21.67
C ARG A 174 27.62 -11.18 22.80
N GLY A 175 27.65 -9.96 23.34
CA GLY A 175 28.57 -9.57 24.41
C GLY A 175 30.06 -9.57 24.04
N LEU A 176 30.39 -9.48 22.75
CA LEU A 176 31.76 -9.55 22.21
C LEU A 176 32.44 -8.18 22.18
N LYS A 177 33.77 -8.18 22.35
CA LYS A 177 34.61 -6.99 22.28
C LYS A 177 35.78 -7.17 21.31
N ILE A 178 36.42 -6.07 20.97
CA ILE A 178 37.68 -6.09 20.21
C ILE A 178 38.73 -6.86 21.01
N GLY A 179 39.41 -7.80 20.35
CA GLY A 179 40.39 -8.68 20.96
C GLY A 179 39.90 -10.10 21.22
N ASP A 180 38.59 -10.32 21.29
CA ASP A 180 38.00 -11.65 21.49
C ASP A 180 38.17 -12.51 20.22
N THR A 181 38.11 -13.82 20.37
CA THR A 181 38.28 -14.79 19.26
C THR A 181 36.98 -15.51 18.93
N LEU A 182 36.77 -15.78 17.64
CA LEU A 182 35.67 -16.59 17.12
C LEU A 182 36.23 -17.86 16.49
N THR A 183 35.61 -19.00 16.78
CA THR A 183 35.94 -20.27 16.14
C THR A 183 34.93 -20.56 15.03
N LEU A 184 35.40 -20.52 13.78
CA LEU A 184 34.61 -20.80 12.58
C LEU A 184 34.67 -22.29 12.27
N GLU A 185 33.53 -22.91 12.00
CA GLU A 185 33.45 -24.27 11.46
C GLU A 185 33.72 -24.23 9.96
N LEU A 186 34.67 -25.04 9.49
CA LEU A 186 35.02 -25.10 8.08
C LEU A 186 34.10 -26.10 7.38
N PRO A 187 33.39 -25.72 6.28
CA PRO A 187 32.51 -26.63 5.54
C PRO A 187 33.25 -27.84 4.95
N ARG A 188 34.55 -27.68 4.68
CA ARG A 188 35.47 -28.71 4.19
C ARG A 188 36.79 -28.58 4.95
N THR A 189 37.44 -29.71 5.19
CA THR A 189 38.81 -29.70 5.75
C THR A 189 39.72 -28.90 4.82
N ASN A 190 40.38 -27.87 5.36
CA ASN A 190 41.26 -27.02 4.54
C ASN A 190 42.48 -27.80 4.01
N GLN A 191 43.27 -27.21 3.12
CA GLN A 191 44.49 -27.84 2.58
C GLN A 191 45.51 -28.23 3.68
N ALA A 192 45.35 -27.73 4.91
CA ALA A 192 46.18 -28.03 6.08
C ALA A 192 45.60 -29.10 7.02
N GLY A 193 44.43 -29.69 6.73
CA GLY A 193 43.82 -30.74 7.55
C GLY A 193 42.95 -30.25 8.73
N GLU A 194 42.68 -28.95 8.84
CA GLU A 194 41.93 -28.36 9.96
C GLU A 194 40.42 -28.33 9.67
N SER A 195 39.60 -28.62 10.68
CA SER A 195 38.13 -28.56 10.63
C SER A 195 37.54 -27.27 11.22
N SER A 196 38.37 -26.43 11.84
CA SER A 196 37.97 -25.17 12.46
C SER A 196 39.05 -24.12 12.33
N LEU A 197 38.66 -22.87 12.11
CA LEU A 197 39.57 -21.73 12.00
C LEU A 197 39.25 -20.70 13.09
N VAL A 198 40.25 -20.34 13.90
CA VAL A 198 40.12 -19.28 14.90
C VAL A 198 40.46 -17.94 14.26
N VAL A 199 39.57 -16.96 14.40
CA VAL A 199 39.76 -15.57 13.95
C VAL A 199 39.63 -14.61 15.13
N LYS A 200 40.34 -13.48 15.09
CA LYS A 200 40.35 -12.47 16.16
C LYS A 200 39.60 -11.21 15.73
N ILE A 201 38.78 -10.66 16.61
CA ILE A 201 38.03 -9.43 16.32
C ILE A 201 38.97 -8.23 16.37
N GLY A 202 39.25 -7.64 15.20
CA GLY A 202 40.18 -6.52 15.01
C GLY A 202 39.49 -5.14 14.97
N GLY A 203 38.18 -5.11 14.70
CA GLY A 203 37.40 -3.89 14.63
C GLY A 203 35.90 -4.14 14.63
N LEU A 204 35.15 -3.07 14.89
CA LEU A 204 33.69 -3.03 14.91
C LEU A 204 33.18 -2.00 13.91
N VAL A 205 32.18 -2.36 13.11
CA VAL A 205 31.61 -1.48 12.08
C VAL A 205 30.13 -1.17 12.36
N ASN A 206 29.74 0.09 12.17
CA ASN A 206 28.36 0.56 12.34
C ASN A 206 27.57 0.38 11.03
N ALA A 207 27.15 -0.86 10.77
CA ALA A 207 26.25 -1.15 9.64
C ALA A 207 24.81 -1.42 10.15
N PRO A 208 23.77 -1.00 9.40
CA PRO A 208 22.39 -1.17 9.82
C PRO A 208 21.95 -2.65 9.78
N THR A 209 20.98 -3.01 10.61
CA THR A 209 20.31 -4.32 10.51
C THR A 209 19.19 -4.26 9.48
N LEU A 210 19.25 -5.09 8.43
CA LEU A 210 18.13 -5.30 7.53
C LEU A 210 17.05 -6.18 8.20
N PHE A 211 15.86 -5.62 8.44
CA PHE A 211 14.70 -6.36 8.94
C PHE A 211 13.78 -6.75 7.77
N GLY A 212 13.21 -7.97 7.79
CA GLY A 212 12.07 -8.34 6.94
C GLY A 212 12.33 -8.68 5.46
N GLY A 213 13.57 -8.54 4.97
CA GLY A 213 13.94 -8.82 3.56
C GLY A 213 13.69 -10.26 3.08
N GLY A 214 13.51 -11.22 4.00
CA GLY A 214 13.19 -12.60 3.65
C GLY A 214 11.73 -12.88 3.26
N SER A 215 10.80 -11.96 3.54
CA SER A 215 9.35 -12.21 3.32
C SER A 215 8.85 -11.84 1.92
N ALA A 216 9.61 -11.03 1.17
CA ALA A 216 9.27 -10.60 -0.19
C ALA A 216 9.76 -11.56 -1.30
N GLY A 217 10.51 -12.61 -0.94
CA GLY A 217 10.96 -13.64 -1.88
C GLY A 217 12.09 -13.21 -2.82
N ILE A 218 12.80 -12.12 -2.54
CA ILE A 218 13.97 -11.68 -3.34
C ILE A 218 15.22 -11.67 -2.44
N PRO A 219 16.26 -12.45 -2.73
CA PRO A 219 17.53 -12.40 -2.02
C PRO A 219 18.24 -11.08 -2.37
N VAL A 220 18.43 -10.20 -1.38
CA VAL A 220 19.16 -8.94 -1.55
C VAL A 220 20.60 -9.14 -1.08
N LEU A 221 21.57 -8.87 -1.95
CA LEU A 221 23.00 -8.88 -1.60
C LEU A 221 23.53 -7.44 -1.57
N THR A 222 23.66 -6.88 -0.37
CA THR A 222 24.31 -5.58 -0.12
C THR A 222 25.44 -5.74 0.90
N PRO A 223 26.36 -4.76 1.00
CA PRO A 223 27.40 -4.80 2.02
C PRO A 223 26.85 -4.91 3.46
N SER A 224 25.62 -4.44 3.74
CA SER A 224 25.02 -4.49 5.08
C SER A 224 24.55 -5.87 5.52
N VAL A 225 24.43 -6.83 4.58
CA VAL A 225 24.09 -8.21 4.92
C VAL A 225 25.26 -8.91 5.64
N GLY A 226 26.49 -8.42 5.44
CA GLY A 226 27.66 -8.89 6.20
C GLY A 226 27.54 -8.57 7.68
N GLN A 227 27.55 -9.62 8.48
CA GLN A 227 27.66 -9.55 9.93
C GLN A 227 29.13 -9.59 10.38
N ALA A 228 30.00 -10.15 9.55
CA ALA A 228 31.44 -10.22 9.72
C ALA A 228 32.14 -9.92 8.38
N PHE A 229 33.26 -9.20 8.41
CA PHE A 229 34.05 -8.85 7.25
C PHE A 229 35.46 -9.44 7.38
N VAL A 230 35.94 -10.06 6.31
CA VAL A 230 37.25 -10.73 6.24
C VAL A 230 38.00 -10.33 4.96
N PRO A 231 39.33 -10.44 4.92
CA PRO A 231 40.10 -10.24 3.69
C PRO A 231 39.73 -11.28 2.63
N ALA A 232 39.81 -10.93 1.33
CA ALA A 232 39.46 -11.87 0.25
C ALA A 232 40.34 -13.13 0.27
N SER A 233 41.62 -12.97 0.61
CA SER A 233 42.57 -14.08 0.77
C SER A 233 42.19 -15.09 1.86
N LEU A 234 41.41 -14.69 2.86
CA LEU A 234 40.95 -15.60 3.92
C LEU A 234 39.76 -16.45 3.46
N VAL A 235 38.97 -15.97 2.50
CA VAL A 235 37.81 -16.69 1.96
C VAL A 235 38.24 -18.03 1.38
N GLU A 236 39.37 -18.08 0.68
CA GLU A 236 39.87 -19.33 0.10
C GLU A 236 40.27 -20.35 1.18
N ARG A 237 40.84 -19.88 2.30
CA ARG A 237 41.14 -20.73 3.46
C ARG A 237 39.89 -21.21 4.18
N ILE A 238 38.83 -20.40 4.22
CA ILE A 238 37.57 -20.74 4.89
C ILE A 238 36.73 -21.72 4.07
N THR A 239 36.63 -21.49 2.76
CA THR A 239 35.72 -22.24 1.87
C THR A 239 36.41 -23.40 1.15
N GLY A 240 37.74 -23.35 1.00
CA GLY A 240 38.51 -24.30 0.18
C GLY A 240 38.33 -24.09 -1.33
N GLN A 241 37.71 -22.98 -1.76
CA GLN A 241 37.47 -22.62 -3.16
C GLN A 241 38.14 -21.28 -3.49
N PRO A 242 38.48 -21.01 -4.77
CA PRO A 242 39.02 -19.72 -5.17
C PRO A 242 38.03 -18.59 -4.88
N PHE A 243 38.54 -17.37 -4.66
CA PHE A 243 37.69 -16.21 -4.41
C PHE A 243 36.77 -15.93 -5.60
N GLN A 244 35.47 -16.09 -5.39
CA GLN A 244 34.41 -15.77 -6.35
C GLN A 244 33.63 -14.54 -5.88
N ILE A 245 33.21 -13.69 -6.81
CA ILE A 245 32.64 -12.39 -6.46
C ILE A 245 31.12 -12.54 -6.37
N SER A 246 30.56 -12.39 -5.18
CA SER A 246 29.10 -12.46 -5.00
C SER A 246 28.43 -11.12 -5.29
N LEU A 247 29.07 -9.99 -4.95
CA LEU A 247 28.60 -8.64 -5.28
C LEU A 247 29.76 -7.67 -5.54
N LEU A 248 29.48 -6.60 -6.27
CA LEU A 248 30.35 -5.44 -6.46
C LEU A 248 29.75 -4.22 -5.75
N GLY A 249 30.49 -3.58 -4.86
CA GLY A 249 30.17 -2.21 -4.42
C GLY A 249 30.72 -1.21 -5.42
N VAL A 250 29.87 -0.33 -5.96
CA VAL A 250 30.24 0.66 -6.97
C VAL A 250 30.05 2.05 -6.40
N SER A 251 31.14 2.82 -6.34
CA SER A 251 31.08 4.24 -6.01
C SER A 251 31.07 5.08 -7.29
N VAL A 252 30.15 6.03 -7.37
CA VAL A 252 29.90 6.89 -8.53
C VAL A 252 30.42 8.30 -8.24
N ASP A 253 30.86 9.02 -9.28
CA ASP A 253 31.24 10.43 -9.16
C ASP A 253 30.02 11.28 -8.73
N PRO A 254 30.15 12.20 -7.74
CA PRO A 254 29.03 13.02 -7.27
C PRO A 254 28.33 13.86 -8.35
N ASP A 255 29.04 14.23 -9.42
CA ASP A 255 28.50 15.04 -10.52
C ASP A 255 27.91 14.18 -11.66
N ALA A 256 28.02 12.85 -11.60
CA ALA A 256 27.50 11.96 -12.61
C ALA A 256 26.00 11.65 -12.40
N ASP A 257 25.25 11.60 -13.50
CA ASP A 257 23.84 11.19 -13.47
C ASP A 257 23.73 9.66 -13.34
N ILE A 258 23.46 9.19 -12.12
CA ILE A 258 23.28 7.77 -11.79
C ILE A 258 22.21 7.10 -12.66
N ASN A 259 21.12 7.80 -13.00
CA ASN A 259 20.04 7.21 -13.80
C ASN A 259 20.51 6.97 -15.23
N ARG A 260 21.21 7.94 -15.80
CA ARG A 260 21.81 7.79 -17.14
C ARG A 260 22.87 6.69 -17.17
N PHE A 261 23.72 6.63 -16.14
CA PHE A 261 24.73 5.57 -16.00
C PHE A 261 24.07 4.18 -15.94
N ARG A 262 23.06 4.01 -15.08
CA ARG A 262 22.33 2.75 -14.94
C ARG A 262 21.61 2.37 -16.23
N PHE A 263 20.94 3.30 -16.90
CA PHE A 263 20.22 3.01 -18.15
C PHE A 263 21.19 2.55 -19.25
N ALA A 264 22.37 3.16 -19.33
CA ALA A 264 23.40 2.76 -20.29
C ALA A 264 24.04 1.40 -19.96
N TRP A 265 24.19 1.06 -18.68
CA TRP A 265 24.85 -0.16 -18.23
C TRP A 265 23.94 -1.36 -18.01
N SER A 266 22.65 -1.14 -17.71
CA SER A 266 21.70 -2.23 -17.44
C SER A 266 21.68 -3.26 -18.59
N PRO A 267 21.64 -2.88 -19.88
CA PRO A 267 21.71 -3.85 -20.97
C PRO A 267 23.00 -4.68 -20.94
N ARG A 268 24.15 -4.01 -20.79
CA ARG A 268 25.47 -4.66 -20.78
C ARG A 268 25.62 -5.65 -19.63
N LEU A 269 25.02 -5.35 -18.48
CA LEU A 269 25.04 -6.21 -17.30
C LEU A 269 24.17 -7.47 -17.48
N SER A 270 23.02 -7.34 -18.15
CA SER A 270 22.12 -8.46 -18.42
C SER A 270 22.61 -9.42 -19.52
N ASP A 271 23.49 -8.94 -20.41
CA ASP A 271 24.05 -9.73 -21.51
C ASP A 271 25.13 -10.74 -21.08
N HIS A 272 25.66 -10.62 -19.85
CA HIS A 272 26.63 -11.58 -19.32
C HIS A 272 26.05 -13.00 -19.15
N SER A 273 26.94 -14.00 -19.10
CA SER A 273 26.58 -15.42 -18.92
C SER A 273 25.80 -15.68 -17.63
N VAL A 274 26.18 -15.00 -16.55
CA VAL A 274 25.38 -14.82 -15.35
C VAL A 274 24.79 -13.41 -15.43
N PRO A 275 23.47 -13.26 -15.69
CA PRO A 275 22.84 -11.96 -15.79
C PRO A 275 23.03 -11.16 -14.51
N LEU A 276 23.66 -10.00 -14.65
CA LEU A 276 23.92 -9.09 -13.56
C LEU A 276 22.88 -7.99 -13.52
N GLN A 277 22.63 -7.48 -12.33
CA GLN A 277 21.83 -6.30 -12.14
C GLN A 277 22.41 -5.46 -11.01
N PHE A 278 22.14 -4.16 -11.07
CA PHE A 278 22.35 -3.29 -9.93
C PHE A 278 21.51 -3.78 -8.73
N GLN A 279 22.18 -4.29 -7.70
CA GLN A 279 21.60 -4.62 -6.41
C GLN A 279 21.33 -3.34 -5.64
N GLN A 280 20.11 -3.20 -5.17
CA GLN A 280 19.73 -2.14 -4.25
C GLN A 280 18.84 -2.76 -3.17
N ALA A 281 19.00 -2.28 -1.94
CA ALA A 281 18.51 -2.87 -0.69
C ALA A 281 16.99 -3.10 -0.69
N PHE A 282 16.41 -4.09 -1.38
CA PHE A 282 14.97 -4.21 -1.67
C PHE A 282 14.36 -3.04 -2.49
N GLU A 283 14.98 -1.86 -2.49
CA GLU A 283 14.21 -0.63 -2.31
C GLU A 283 14.40 0.45 -3.34
N ILE A 284 15.24 0.43 -4.40
CA ILE A 284 15.49 1.68 -5.19
C ILE A 284 14.85 1.72 -6.59
N GLU A 285 14.48 0.59 -7.20
CA GLU A 285 13.43 0.63 -8.24
C GLU A 285 12.06 0.76 -7.57
N GLU A 286 11.89 0.06 -6.44
CA GLU A 286 10.83 0.37 -5.49
C GLU A 286 11.04 1.72 -4.81
N ALA A 287 12.15 2.49 -4.88
CA ALA A 287 12.37 3.86 -4.31
C ALA A 287 12.62 4.93 -5.37
N LEU A 288 12.46 4.56 -6.63
CA LEU A 288 11.96 5.47 -7.64
C LEU A 288 10.43 5.32 -7.73
N ASP A 289 9.88 4.11 -7.51
CA ASP A 289 8.46 3.90 -7.16
C ASP A 289 8.14 4.20 -5.66
N GLN A 290 9.12 4.33 -4.77
CA GLN A 290 9.01 4.66 -3.32
C GLN A 290 9.60 6.05 -3.09
N ALA A 291 10.32 6.69 -4.01
CA ALA A 291 10.22 8.14 -4.14
C ALA A 291 8.74 8.44 -4.38
N SER A 292 8.06 7.61 -5.19
CA SER A 292 6.61 7.60 -5.32
C SER A 292 5.86 7.03 -4.11
N ALA A 293 6.43 6.34 -3.12
CA ALA A 293 5.74 5.70 -1.97
C ALA A 293 6.13 6.21 -0.57
N ALA A 294 7.31 6.76 -0.34
CA ALA A 294 7.49 7.93 0.51
C ALA A 294 6.59 9.06 -0.02
N GLN A 295 6.52 9.34 -1.32
CA GLN A 295 5.50 10.27 -1.85
C GLN A 295 4.07 9.72 -1.76
N ASN A 296 3.78 8.42 -1.87
CA ASN A 296 2.41 7.89 -1.76
C ASN A 296 2.01 7.84 -0.30
N VAL A 297 2.92 7.54 0.63
CA VAL A 297 2.70 7.63 2.08
C VAL A 297 2.66 9.10 2.51
N ARG A 298 3.43 10.00 1.90
CA ARG A 298 3.35 11.47 2.09
C ARG A 298 2.06 12.03 1.52
N LEU A 299 1.65 11.60 0.35
CA LEU A 299 0.39 11.95 -0.28
C LEU A 299 -0.77 11.36 0.50
N GLN A 300 -0.65 10.14 1.02
CA GLN A 300 -1.59 9.55 1.96
C GLN A 300 -1.60 10.32 3.28
N SER A 301 -0.46 10.83 3.76
CA SER A 301 -0.36 11.65 4.97
C SER A 301 -1.00 13.02 4.78
N TYR A 302 -0.79 13.65 3.62
CA TYR A 302 -1.43 14.89 3.21
C TYR A 302 -2.92 14.70 2.95
N ALA A 303 -3.31 13.60 2.30
CA ALA A 303 -4.70 13.23 2.09
C ALA A 303 -5.38 12.99 3.44
N ALA A 304 -4.77 12.22 4.33
CA ALA A 304 -5.23 11.98 5.69
C ALA A 304 -5.37 13.26 6.50
N THR A 305 -4.41 14.18 6.37
CA THR A 305 -4.47 15.50 7.00
C THR A 305 -5.63 16.32 6.45
N GLY A 306 -5.81 16.31 5.12
CA GLY A 306 -6.94 16.95 4.46
C GLY A 306 -8.28 16.37 4.93
N VAL A 307 -8.35 15.06 5.08
CA VAL A 307 -9.55 14.35 5.58
C VAL A 307 -9.83 14.74 7.03
N ALA A 308 -8.83 14.67 7.91
CA ALA A 308 -8.98 15.02 9.32
C ALA A 308 -9.34 16.51 9.50
N MET A 309 -8.75 17.40 8.70
CA MET A 309 -9.11 18.82 8.65
C MET A 309 -10.57 19.00 8.24
N LEU A 310 -11.01 18.31 7.19
CA LEU A 310 -12.39 18.40 6.70
C LEU A 310 -13.39 17.90 7.74
N VAL A 311 -13.07 16.79 8.43
CA VAL A 311 -13.87 16.25 9.54
C VAL A 311 -13.94 17.26 10.69
N ALA A 312 -12.81 17.82 11.12
CA ALA A 312 -12.78 18.84 12.17
C ALA A 312 -13.63 20.07 11.79
N MET A 313 -13.46 20.56 10.55
CA MET A 313 -14.23 21.66 10.00
C MET A 313 -15.73 21.34 10.01
N LEU A 314 -16.15 20.16 9.56
CA LEU A 314 -17.56 19.75 9.54
C LEU A 314 -18.15 19.63 10.95
N VAL A 315 -17.40 19.09 11.93
CA VAL A 315 -17.86 18.98 13.32
C VAL A 315 -18.04 20.36 13.95
N ILE A 316 -17.06 21.26 13.76
CA ILE A 316 -17.16 22.64 14.25
C ILE A 316 -18.32 23.35 13.54
N PHE A 317 -18.46 23.19 12.23
CA PHE A 317 -19.54 23.77 11.44
C PHE A 317 -20.91 23.34 11.97
N CYS A 318 -21.11 22.04 12.19
CA CYS A 318 -22.35 21.51 12.76
C CYS A 318 -22.62 22.08 14.15
N SER A 319 -21.59 22.17 15.00
CA SER A 319 -21.70 22.69 16.36
C SER A 319 -22.05 24.19 16.39
N LEU A 320 -21.37 25.00 15.58
CA LEU A 320 -21.61 26.43 15.46
C LEU A 320 -22.95 26.72 14.79
N SER A 321 -23.30 26.04 13.70
CA SER A 321 -24.59 26.20 13.00
C SER A 321 -25.77 25.89 13.94
N MET A 322 -25.67 24.80 14.70
CA MET A 322 -26.66 24.48 15.72
C MET A 322 -26.68 25.53 16.83
N GLY A 323 -25.51 25.92 17.35
CA GLY A 323 -25.41 26.93 18.39
C GLY A 323 -25.91 28.31 17.99
N VAL A 324 -25.82 28.65 16.70
CA VAL A 324 -26.40 29.86 16.12
C VAL A 324 -27.91 29.75 16.04
N THR A 325 -28.42 28.61 15.59
CA THR A 325 -29.87 28.36 15.47
C THR A 325 -30.55 28.41 16.83
N GLU A 326 -29.95 27.79 17.86
CA GLU A 326 -30.46 27.82 19.24
C GLU A 326 -30.49 29.23 19.84
N ARG A 327 -29.58 30.10 19.41
CA ARG A 327 -29.39 31.46 19.97
C ARG A 327 -29.81 32.56 19.01
N ILE A 328 -30.55 32.23 17.96
CA ILE A 328 -30.91 33.18 16.91
C ILE A 328 -31.74 34.34 17.47
N ARG A 329 -32.61 34.06 18.45
CA ARG A 329 -33.39 35.05 19.19
C ARG A 329 -32.51 35.95 20.06
N GLN A 330 -31.51 35.39 20.74
CA GLN A 330 -30.56 36.16 21.55
C GLN A 330 -29.72 37.11 20.66
N TYR A 331 -29.22 36.63 19.53
CA TYR A 331 -28.51 37.49 18.56
C TYR A 331 -29.43 38.55 17.96
N ALA A 332 -30.69 38.23 17.70
CA ALA A 332 -31.69 39.19 17.24
C ALA A 332 -31.94 40.30 18.29
N ILE A 333 -32.07 39.95 19.57
CA ILE A 333 -32.23 40.92 20.68
C ILE A 333 -30.98 41.80 20.80
N LEU A 334 -29.78 41.21 20.80
CA LEU A 334 -28.52 41.95 20.88
C LEU A 334 -28.39 42.95 19.71
N ARG A 335 -28.83 42.56 18.51
CA ARG A 335 -28.87 43.41 17.32
C ARG A 335 -29.95 44.48 17.35
N ALA A 336 -31.07 44.22 18.03
CA ALA A 336 -32.13 45.20 18.23
C ALA A 336 -31.71 46.27 19.25
N VAL A 337 -30.85 45.92 20.21
CA VAL A 337 -30.35 46.84 21.24
C VAL A 337 -29.19 47.68 20.71
N VAL A 338 -28.04 47.07 20.38
CA VAL A 338 -26.81 47.84 20.03
C VAL A 338 -25.86 47.13 19.05
N MET A 339 -25.83 45.80 18.97
CA MET A 339 -24.79 45.10 18.18
C MET A 339 -24.97 45.19 16.66
N THR A 340 -23.89 45.49 15.96
CA THR A 340 -23.86 45.48 14.48
C THR A 340 -23.76 44.06 13.91
N ARG A 341 -24.10 43.89 12.62
CA ARG A 341 -23.94 42.58 11.92
C ARG A 341 -22.50 42.06 11.98
N ARG A 342 -21.51 42.95 11.87
CA ARG A 342 -20.09 42.60 11.93
C ARG A 342 -19.67 42.13 13.32
N GLU A 343 -20.20 42.73 14.38
CA GLU A 343 -19.89 42.31 15.75
C GLU A 343 -20.49 40.95 16.12
N VAL A 344 -21.69 40.63 15.60
CA VAL A 344 -22.29 39.29 15.75
C VAL A 344 -21.51 38.24 14.94
N ALA A 345 -21.11 38.57 13.71
CA ALA A 345 -20.26 37.68 12.93
C ALA A 345 -18.91 37.44 13.64
N LEU A 346 -18.25 38.50 14.12
CA LEU A 346 -16.98 38.40 14.85
C LEU A 346 -17.13 37.57 16.13
N LEU A 347 -18.25 37.72 16.84
CA LEU A 347 -18.55 36.92 18.04
C LEU A 347 -18.58 35.41 17.73
N ILE A 348 -19.25 35.02 16.64
CA ILE A 348 -19.34 33.61 16.21
C ILE A 348 -17.98 33.09 15.74
N VAL A 349 -17.23 33.90 15.00
CA VAL A 349 -15.86 33.58 14.57
C VAL A 349 -14.94 33.37 15.78
N ILE A 350 -15.02 34.24 16.79
CA ILE A 350 -14.26 34.08 18.04
C ILE A 350 -14.68 32.79 18.77
N GLU A 351 -15.97 32.47 18.84
CA GLU A 351 -16.44 31.21 19.45
C GLU A 351 -15.84 29.99 18.75
N GLY A 352 -15.86 29.98 17.41
CA GLY A 352 -15.22 28.94 16.61
C GLY A 352 -13.70 28.86 16.82
N LEU A 353 -13.02 30.01 16.84
CA LEU A 353 -11.57 30.08 17.02
C LEU A 353 -11.15 29.60 18.41
N VAL A 354 -11.88 29.94 19.47
CA VAL A 354 -11.62 29.43 20.82
C VAL A 354 -11.77 27.90 20.86
N LEU A 355 -12.83 27.35 20.25
CA LEU A 355 -13.01 25.90 20.15
C LEU A 355 -11.86 25.24 19.37
N GLY A 356 -11.42 25.87 18.29
CA GLY A 356 -10.28 25.43 17.47
C GLY A 356 -8.96 25.43 18.23
N VAL A 357 -8.63 26.52 18.93
CA VAL A 357 -7.37 26.64 19.71
C VAL A 357 -7.34 25.67 20.88
N VAL A 358 -8.43 25.57 21.66
CA VAL A 358 -8.48 24.63 22.79
C VAL A 358 -8.43 23.18 22.29
N GLY A 359 -9.13 22.88 21.19
CA GLY A 359 -9.07 21.57 20.53
C GLY A 359 -7.66 21.24 20.02
N TRP A 360 -6.96 22.22 19.45
CA TRP A 360 -5.59 22.07 18.96
C TRP A 360 -4.60 21.75 20.08
N ILE A 361 -4.62 22.50 21.18
CA ILE A 361 -3.75 22.24 22.34
C ILE A 361 -4.02 20.85 22.93
N ALA A 362 -5.30 20.51 23.12
CA ALA A 362 -5.68 19.19 23.62
C ALA A 362 -5.30 18.07 22.64
N GLY A 363 -5.42 18.31 21.33
CA GLY A 363 -5.07 17.37 20.28
C GLY A 363 -3.56 17.12 20.19
N ILE A 364 -2.72 18.14 20.41
CA ILE A 364 -1.27 17.96 20.53
C ILE A 364 -0.93 17.06 21.72
N ALA A 365 -1.54 17.34 22.88
CA ALA A 365 -1.30 16.53 24.08
C ALA A 365 -1.75 15.07 23.89
N LEU A 366 -2.93 14.85 23.30
CA LEU A 366 -3.44 13.51 23.00
C LEU A 366 -2.60 12.79 21.93
N GLY A 367 -2.20 13.49 20.86
CA GLY A 367 -1.34 12.95 19.81
C GLY A 367 0.02 12.53 20.34
N TRP A 368 0.63 13.36 21.19
CA TRP A 368 1.89 13.03 21.84
C TRP A 368 1.79 11.81 22.76
N GLY A 369 0.74 11.76 23.59
CA GLY A 369 0.49 10.62 24.48
C GLY A 369 0.29 9.33 23.70
N LEU A 370 -0.45 9.38 22.58
CA LEU A 370 -0.66 8.23 21.71
C LEU A 370 0.65 7.77 21.04
N LEU A 371 1.46 8.69 20.54
CA LEU A 371 2.76 8.38 19.93
C LEU A 371 3.70 7.70 20.94
N LYS A 372 3.78 8.21 22.18
CA LYS A 372 4.58 7.59 23.24
C LYS A 372 4.06 6.23 23.69
N PHE A 373 2.74 6.05 23.69
CA PHE A 373 2.13 4.75 23.96
C PHE A 373 2.51 3.72 22.88
N VAL A 374 2.45 4.11 21.60
CA VAL A 374 2.88 3.25 20.49
C VAL A 374 4.39 2.94 20.57
N GLU A 375 5.23 3.94 20.85
CA GLU A 375 6.67 3.77 21.07
C GLU A 375 6.96 2.72 22.17
N SER A 376 6.17 2.73 23.25
CA SER A 376 6.34 1.75 24.34
C SER A 376 5.94 0.31 23.97
N LEU A 377 4.99 0.13 23.05
CA LEU A 377 4.53 -1.18 22.60
C LEU A 377 5.42 -1.76 21.48
N PHE A 378 6.09 -0.90 20.71
CA PHE A 378 6.90 -1.27 19.55
C PHE A 378 8.33 -0.75 19.69
N SER A 379 8.93 -0.91 20.88
CA SER A 379 10.28 -0.40 21.18
C SER A 379 11.36 -0.99 20.26
N GLU A 380 11.16 -2.21 19.77
CA GLU A 380 12.06 -2.87 18.81
C GLU A 380 11.96 -2.30 17.39
N LEU A 381 10.81 -1.76 16.99
CA LEU A 381 10.59 -1.16 15.66
C LEU A 381 10.95 0.33 15.60
N LEU A 382 10.89 1.05 16.74
CA LEU A 382 11.05 2.50 16.83
C LEU A 382 12.28 2.92 17.65
N TYR A 383 13.43 2.29 17.38
CA TYR A 383 14.67 2.46 18.15
C TYR A 383 15.18 3.92 18.25
N HIS A 384 14.91 4.76 17.24
CA HIS A 384 15.34 6.17 17.20
C HIS A 384 14.39 7.14 17.94
N GLY A 385 13.28 6.64 18.49
CA GLY A 385 12.26 7.45 19.16
C GLY A 385 11.41 8.29 18.19
N VAL A 386 10.26 8.75 18.68
CA VAL A 386 9.33 9.59 17.88
C VAL A 386 9.57 11.07 18.18
N ALA A 387 9.87 11.86 17.15
CA ALA A 387 10.02 13.31 17.25
C ALA A 387 8.85 14.07 16.57
N PHE A 388 8.49 15.22 17.14
CA PHE A 388 7.57 16.17 16.49
C PHE A 388 8.29 16.93 15.39
N GLY A 389 7.97 16.67 14.12
CA GLY A 389 8.46 17.52 13.04
C GLY A 389 7.73 18.87 13.00
N PRO A 390 8.40 19.96 12.55
CA PRO A 390 7.77 21.27 12.36
C PRO A 390 6.57 21.25 11.41
N SER A 391 6.57 20.33 10.44
CA SER A 391 5.49 20.19 9.46
C SER A 391 4.19 19.73 10.14
N SER A 392 4.27 18.74 11.04
CA SER A 392 3.16 18.24 11.84
C SER A 392 2.47 19.36 12.65
N LEU A 393 3.25 20.26 13.23
CA LEU A 393 2.71 21.41 13.97
C LEU A 393 2.03 22.43 13.05
N LEU A 394 2.64 22.75 11.90
CA LEU A 394 2.08 23.68 10.92
C LEU A 394 0.75 23.14 10.34
N LEU A 395 0.74 21.89 9.90
CA LEU A 395 -0.42 21.22 9.31
C LEU A 395 -1.56 21.08 10.32
N SER A 396 -1.28 20.68 11.57
CA SER A 396 -2.30 20.63 12.62
C SER A 396 -2.86 22.00 12.99
N THR A 397 -2.03 23.05 12.99
CA THR A 397 -2.47 24.43 13.24
C THR A 397 -3.38 24.93 12.12
N LEU A 398 -3.00 24.70 10.86
CA LEU A 398 -3.82 25.02 9.69
C LEU A 398 -5.14 24.25 9.71
N ALA A 399 -5.11 22.96 10.07
CA ALA A 399 -6.29 22.13 10.16
C ALA A 399 -7.27 22.62 11.23
N ALA A 400 -6.79 22.94 12.43
CA ALA A 400 -7.63 23.36 13.54
C ALA A 400 -8.13 24.79 13.40
N ILE A 401 -7.23 25.75 13.17
CA ILE A 401 -7.57 27.18 13.12
C ILE A 401 -8.18 27.53 11.77
N GLY A 402 -7.57 27.08 10.66
CA GLY A 402 -8.11 27.28 9.32
C GLY A 402 -9.47 26.59 9.15
N GLY A 403 -9.59 25.34 9.62
CA GLY A 403 -10.86 24.62 9.67
C GLY A 403 -11.92 25.34 10.51
N ALA A 404 -11.58 25.86 11.69
CA ALA A 404 -12.52 26.62 12.53
C ALA A 404 -12.99 27.92 11.85
N LEU A 405 -12.08 28.64 11.18
CA LEU A 405 -12.41 29.85 10.44
C LEU A 405 -13.37 29.54 9.29
N LEU A 406 -13.05 28.56 8.44
CA LEU A 406 -13.89 28.13 7.32
C LEU A 406 -15.26 27.64 7.80
N ALA A 407 -15.29 26.82 8.86
CA ALA A 407 -16.51 26.32 9.47
C ALA A 407 -17.43 27.43 10.02
N SER A 408 -16.86 28.55 10.45
CA SER A 408 -17.62 29.67 11.01
C SER A 408 -18.28 30.58 9.97
N ILE A 409 -17.84 30.52 8.69
CA ILE A 409 -18.31 31.43 7.63
C ILE A 409 -19.81 31.32 7.42
N VAL A 410 -20.32 30.09 7.18
CA VAL A 410 -21.74 29.86 6.87
C VAL A 410 -22.64 30.20 8.07
N PRO A 411 -22.37 29.74 9.30
CA PRO A 411 -23.17 30.13 10.48
C PRO A 411 -23.14 31.63 10.77
N ALA A 412 -21.97 32.27 10.64
CA ALA A 412 -21.85 33.72 10.81
C ALA A 412 -22.70 34.47 9.76
N TYR A 413 -22.62 34.05 8.49
CA TYR A 413 -23.44 34.61 7.43
C TYR A 413 -24.94 34.47 7.73
N GLN A 414 -25.39 33.26 8.09
CA GLN A 414 -26.78 32.98 8.45
C GLN A 414 -27.26 33.88 9.61
N ALA A 415 -26.47 34.00 10.68
CA ALA A 415 -26.81 34.83 11.84
C ALA A 415 -26.98 36.32 11.49
N THR A 416 -26.20 36.84 10.54
CA THR A 416 -26.29 38.25 10.13
C THR A 416 -27.46 38.56 9.21
N ARG A 417 -27.98 37.57 8.47
CA ARG A 417 -29.09 37.76 7.52
C ARG A 417 -30.47 37.72 8.14
N VAL A 418 -30.64 37.02 9.26
CA VAL A 418 -31.96 36.94 9.92
C VAL A 418 -32.35 38.32 10.45
N LYS A 419 -33.54 38.81 10.12
CA LYS A 419 -34.02 40.10 10.65
C LYS A 419 -34.49 39.88 12.10
N PRO A 420 -34.30 40.86 13.00
CA PRO A 420 -34.76 40.73 14.38
C PRO A 420 -36.26 40.42 14.51
N VAL A 421 -37.08 40.96 13.60
CA VAL A 421 -38.53 40.67 13.56
C VAL A 421 -38.84 39.23 13.14
N ASP A 422 -38.14 38.71 12.13
CA ASP A 422 -38.34 37.33 11.65
C ASP A 422 -37.92 36.30 12.71
N ALA A 423 -36.91 36.61 13.52
CA ALA A 423 -36.46 35.76 14.62
C ALA A 423 -37.47 35.67 15.79
N MET A 424 -38.45 36.58 15.83
CA MET A 424 -39.52 36.60 16.84
C MET A 424 -40.83 35.97 16.32
N ALA A 425 -40.92 35.72 15.01
CA ALA A 425 -42.08 35.07 14.40
C ALA A 425 -41.98 33.54 14.48
N PRO A 426 -43.11 32.81 14.68
CA PRO A 426 -43.11 31.35 14.62
C PRO A 426 -42.75 30.88 13.20
N ARG A 427 -41.69 30.08 13.08
CA ARG A 427 -41.23 29.51 11.79
C ARG A 427 -42.21 28.45 11.28
N GLN A 428 -42.66 28.58 10.03
CA GLN A 428 -43.40 27.53 9.31
C GLN A 428 -42.38 26.63 8.56
N SER A 429 -42.40 25.30 8.79
CA SER A 429 -41.22 24.44 8.52
C SER A 429 -41.33 23.38 7.40
N LEU A 430 -42.51 23.11 6.82
CA LEU A 430 -42.68 21.97 5.90
C LEU A 430 -42.48 22.29 4.40
N THR A 431 -42.85 23.50 3.95
CA THR A 431 -42.76 23.88 2.52
C THR A 431 -41.32 24.11 2.06
N GLU A 432 -40.43 24.53 2.97
CA GLU A 432 -39.05 24.89 2.66
C GLU A 432 -38.17 23.69 2.28
N ALA A 433 -38.41 22.51 2.86
CA ALA A 433 -37.54 21.34 2.66
C ALA A 433 -37.58 20.82 1.21
N ASN A 434 -38.78 20.68 0.63
CA ASN A 434 -38.97 20.25 -0.76
C ASN A 434 -38.49 21.30 -1.78
N GLN A 435 -38.58 22.59 -1.43
CA GLN A 435 -38.10 23.67 -2.28
C GLN A 435 -36.56 23.68 -2.40
N ILE A 436 -35.86 23.25 -1.35
CA ILE A 436 -34.39 23.16 -1.35
C ILE A 436 -33.91 21.84 -2.00
N ALA A 437 -34.64 20.74 -1.82
CA ALA A 437 -34.25 19.43 -2.36
C ALA A 437 -34.21 19.39 -3.89
N ARG A 438 -35.23 19.89 -4.59
CA ARG A 438 -35.27 19.84 -6.07
C ARG A 438 -34.07 20.51 -6.78
N PRO A 439 -33.70 21.77 -6.46
CA PRO A 439 -32.52 22.38 -7.08
C PRO A 439 -31.23 21.70 -6.62
N SER A 440 -31.15 21.26 -5.36
CA SER A 440 -30.02 20.47 -4.83
C SER A 440 -29.76 19.21 -5.67
N LEU A 441 -30.82 18.51 -6.10
CA LEU A 441 -30.70 17.33 -6.95
C LEU A 441 -30.06 17.65 -8.30
N VAL A 442 -30.55 18.69 -8.99
CA VAL A 442 -30.06 19.05 -10.34
C VAL A 442 -28.62 19.53 -10.29
N PHE A 443 -28.29 20.47 -9.38
CA PHE A 443 -26.92 20.97 -9.22
C PHE A 443 -25.97 19.88 -8.73
N GLY A 444 -26.42 19.02 -7.81
CA GLY A 444 -25.64 17.89 -7.31
C GLY A 444 -25.28 16.92 -8.43
N LEU A 445 -26.27 16.44 -9.19
CA LEU A 445 -26.05 15.54 -10.33
C LEU A 445 -25.18 16.17 -11.43
N GLY A 446 -25.36 17.47 -11.69
CA GLY A 446 -24.50 18.21 -12.63
C GLY A 446 -23.03 18.20 -12.21
N LEU A 447 -22.74 18.40 -10.91
CA LEU A 447 -21.38 18.31 -10.38
C LEU A 447 -20.83 16.88 -10.40
N LEU A 448 -21.65 15.87 -10.08
CA LEU A 448 -21.25 14.47 -10.11
C LEU A 448 -20.93 13.95 -11.51
N ALA A 449 -21.52 14.54 -12.55
CA ALA A 449 -21.23 14.19 -13.93
C ALA A 449 -19.83 14.65 -14.40
N ILE A 450 -19.24 15.68 -13.77
CA ILE A 450 -17.95 16.24 -14.18
C ILE A 450 -16.82 15.20 -14.04
N GLY A 451 -16.81 14.41 -12.97
CA GLY A 451 -15.78 13.39 -12.72
C GLY A 451 -15.69 12.37 -13.86
N PRO A 452 -16.77 11.63 -14.18
CA PRO A 452 -16.79 10.70 -15.30
C PRO A 452 -16.51 11.35 -16.66
N LEU A 453 -16.99 12.59 -16.89
CA LEU A 453 -16.72 13.31 -18.14
C LEU A 453 -15.22 13.60 -18.31
N LEU A 454 -14.54 14.07 -17.26
CA LEU A 454 -13.10 14.32 -17.29
C LEU A 454 -12.27 13.04 -17.37
N THR A 455 -12.78 11.91 -16.85
CA THR A 455 -12.02 10.65 -16.85
C THR A 455 -12.20 9.86 -18.15
N PHE A 456 -13.42 9.72 -18.66
CA PHE A 456 -13.74 8.76 -19.72
C PHE A 456 -14.11 9.41 -21.06
N VAL A 457 -14.57 10.68 -21.06
CA VAL A 457 -15.01 11.37 -22.30
C VAL A 457 -13.94 12.34 -22.81
N PHE A 458 -13.32 13.09 -21.90
CA PHE A 458 -12.25 14.04 -22.21
C PHE A 458 -10.97 13.66 -21.46
N PRO A 459 -10.31 12.56 -21.84
CA PRO A 459 -9.15 12.06 -21.11
C PRO A 459 -8.06 13.14 -21.07
N PRO A 460 -7.52 13.45 -19.87
CA PRO A 460 -6.57 14.53 -19.69
C PRO A 460 -5.20 14.19 -20.31
N SER A 461 -4.53 15.20 -20.85
CA SER A 461 -3.12 15.08 -21.28
C SER A 461 -2.21 14.83 -20.08
N GLU A 462 -1.02 14.26 -20.30
CA GLU A 462 -0.08 13.87 -19.22
C GLU A 462 0.13 14.94 -18.14
N ARG A 463 0.31 16.20 -18.55
CA ARG A 463 0.50 17.34 -17.63
C ARG A 463 -0.78 17.74 -16.90
N GLY A 464 -1.94 17.45 -17.48
CA GLY A 464 -3.26 17.80 -16.95
C GLY A 464 -3.85 16.76 -15.99
N ILE A 465 -3.31 15.54 -15.89
CA ILE A 465 -4.02 14.48 -15.17
C ILE A 465 -4.11 14.75 -13.66
N TYR A 466 -3.06 15.30 -13.03
CA TYR A 466 -3.12 15.66 -11.61
C TYR A 466 -4.23 16.70 -11.33
N VAL A 467 -4.41 17.65 -12.24
CA VAL A 467 -5.49 18.64 -12.16
C VAL A 467 -6.84 17.95 -12.33
N ALA A 468 -6.97 17.04 -13.28
CA ALA A 468 -8.19 16.25 -13.48
C ALA A 468 -8.52 15.36 -12.28
N MET A 469 -7.54 14.74 -11.62
CA MET A 469 -7.74 13.97 -10.39
C MET A 469 -8.28 14.84 -9.26
N VAL A 470 -7.64 15.98 -9.00
CA VAL A 470 -8.09 16.92 -7.95
C VAL A 470 -9.47 17.47 -8.28
N ALA A 471 -9.71 17.87 -9.52
CA ALA A 471 -10.99 18.40 -9.97
C ALA A 471 -12.10 17.35 -9.89
N SER A 472 -11.85 16.12 -10.37
CA SER A 472 -12.80 15.00 -10.33
C SER A 472 -13.16 14.63 -8.88
N PHE A 473 -12.17 14.50 -8.00
CA PHE A 473 -12.41 14.21 -6.60
C PHE A 473 -13.17 15.35 -5.88
N ALA A 474 -12.74 16.60 -6.07
CA ALA A 474 -13.37 17.76 -5.44
C ALA A 474 -14.81 17.97 -5.91
N THR A 475 -15.07 17.88 -7.22
CA THR A 475 -16.43 17.99 -7.78
C THR A 475 -17.32 16.86 -7.32
N THR A 476 -16.79 15.63 -7.22
CA THR A 476 -17.54 14.49 -6.65
C THR A 476 -17.88 14.74 -5.18
N ALA A 477 -16.92 15.14 -4.36
CA ALA A 477 -17.15 15.43 -2.94
C ALA A 477 -18.17 16.56 -2.74
N ILE A 478 -18.00 17.69 -3.43
CA ILE A 478 -18.93 18.83 -3.36
C ILE A 478 -20.31 18.43 -3.91
N GLY A 479 -20.36 17.64 -4.99
CA GLY A 479 -21.59 17.13 -5.58
C GLY A 479 -22.42 16.33 -4.59
N PHE A 480 -21.80 15.44 -3.81
CA PHE A 480 -22.50 14.68 -2.75
C PHE A 480 -22.94 15.55 -1.58
N VAL A 481 -22.16 16.56 -1.18
CA VAL A 481 -22.58 17.54 -0.15
C VAL A 481 -23.80 18.33 -0.62
N VAL A 482 -23.79 18.79 -1.87
CA VAL A 482 -24.91 19.52 -2.49
C VAL A 482 -26.12 18.62 -2.66
N LEU A 483 -25.94 17.33 -2.95
CA LEU A 483 -27.01 16.33 -3.11
C LEU A 483 -27.63 15.89 -1.78
N ALA A 484 -26.95 16.08 -0.64
CA ALA A 484 -27.36 15.59 0.66
C ALA A 484 -28.79 15.98 1.11
N PRO A 485 -29.29 17.23 0.92
CA PRO A 485 -30.68 17.57 1.24
C PRO A 485 -31.71 16.71 0.49
N SER A 486 -31.42 16.39 -0.79
CA SER A 486 -32.27 15.52 -1.60
C SER A 486 -32.29 14.09 -1.07
N VAL A 487 -31.12 13.58 -0.67
CA VAL A 487 -31.00 12.25 -0.07
C VAL A 487 -31.73 12.17 1.26
N VAL A 488 -31.66 13.21 2.10
CA VAL A 488 -32.43 13.27 3.36
C VAL A 488 -33.93 13.10 3.10
N VAL A 489 -34.49 13.89 2.17
CA VAL A 489 -35.92 13.82 1.83
C VAL A 489 -36.30 12.48 1.21
N LEU A 490 -35.44 11.93 0.34
CA LEU A 490 -35.66 10.62 -0.28
C LEU A 490 -35.65 9.49 0.75
N VAL A 491 -34.67 9.48 1.65
CA VAL A 491 -34.53 8.47 2.70
C VAL A 491 -35.67 8.57 3.70
N ASP A 492 -36.09 9.78 4.08
CA ASP A 492 -37.26 9.99 4.95
C ASP A 492 -38.54 9.44 4.31
N ARG A 493 -38.74 9.70 3.02
CA ARG A 493 -39.90 9.20 2.27
C ARG A 493 -39.91 7.66 2.13
N LEU A 494 -38.76 7.03 1.90
CA LEU A 494 -38.66 5.60 1.65
C LEU A 494 -38.58 4.78 2.94
N PHE A 495 -37.71 5.18 3.87
CA PHE A 495 -37.38 4.43 5.07
C PHE A 495 -38.08 4.93 6.34
N GLY A 496 -38.56 6.18 6.36
CA GLY A 496 -39.28 6.74 7.52
C GLY A 496 -40.49 5.89 7.94
N PRO A 497 -41.44 5.55 7.04
CA PRO A 497 -42.58 4.71 7.38
C PRO A 497 -42.19 3.29 7.82
N LEU A 498 -41.13 2.74 7.23
CA LEU A 498 -40.62 1.41 7.55
C LEU A 498 -40.00 1.38 8.96
N LEU A 499 -39.16 2.37 9.28
CA LEU A 499 -38.57 2.49 10.61
C LEU A 499 -39.61 2.81 11.69
N ALA A 500 -40.60 3.64 11.39
CA ALA A 500 -41.70 3.91 12.30
C ALA A 500 -42.44 2.62 12.69
N ARG A 501 -42.68 1.71 11.72
CA ARG A 501 -43.25 0.38 11.98
C ARG A 501 -42.33 -0.50 12.80
N ILE A 502 -41.04 -0.59 12.45
CA ILE A 502 -40.04 -1.41 13.16
C ILE A 502 -39.91 -0.97 14.63
N PHE A 503 -39.87 0.33 14.87
CA PHE A 503 -39.72 0.89 16.22
C PHE A 503 -41.06 1.05 16.94
N GLY A 504 -42.21 0.81 16.29
CA GLY A 504 -43.55 0.91 16.87
C GLY A 504 -43.90 2.33 17.32
N ILE A 505 -43.72 3.30 16.44
CA ILE A 505 -43.95 4.74 16.67
C ILE A 505 -44.83 5.29 15.55
N ASP A 506 -45.58 6.35 15.84
CA ASP A 506 -46.31 7.10 14.81
C ASP A 506 -45.35 7.65 13.72
N PRO A 507 -45.57 7.32 12.43
CA PRO A 507 -44.77 7.85 11.33
C PRO A 507 -44.73 9.39 11.27
N GLU A 508 -45.81 10.07 11.66
CA GLU A 508 -45.86 11.55 11.65
C GLU A 508 -44.93 12.15 12.71
N LEU A 509 -44.75 11.46 13.83
CA LEU A 509 -43.81 11.85 14.88
C LEU A 509 -42.35 11.68 14.48
N LEU A 510 -42.04 10.82 13.51
CA LEU A 510 -40.69 10.62 12.99
C LEU A 510 -40.38 11.57 11.82
N ALA A 511 -41.30 11.68 10.85
CA ALA A 511 -41.15 12.52 9.65
C ALA A 511 -41.00 14.01 10.00
N SER A 512 -41.69 14.46 11.07
CA SER A 512 -41.57 15.82 11.59
C SER A 512 -40.21 16.15 12.23
N GLN A 513 -39.29 15.19 12.39
CA GLN A 513 -38.03 15.41 13.14
C GLN A 513 -36.81 15.54 12.24
N VAL A 514 -36.79 14.77 11.15
CA VAL A 514 -35.65 14.70 10.23
C VAL A 514 -35.74 15.82 9.18
N THR A 515 -36.92 15.99 8.58
CA THR A 515 -37.14 16.91 7.46
C THR A 515 -37.36 18.36 7.91
N ASN A 516 -37.99 18.60 9.07
CA ASN A 516 -38.16 19.96 9.61
C ASN A 516 -36.84 20.63 10.02
N ASN A 517 -35.78 19.84 10.24
CA ASN A 517 -34.45 20.32 10.61
C ASN A 517 -33.41 19.91 9.57
N ILE A 518 -33.72 20.09 8.28
CA ILE A 518 -32.93 19.54 7.16
C ILE A 518 -31.43 19.86 7.25
N TRP A 519 -31.04 21.12 7.53
CA TRP A 519 -29.63 21.53 7.60
C TRP A 519 -28.86 20.84 8.73
N ARG A 520 -29.54 20.49 9.83
CA ARG A 520 -28.98 19.75 10.95
C ARG A 520 -28.71 18.30 10.54
N THR A 521 -29.70 17.65 9.93
CA THR A 521 -29.59 16.27 9.44
C THR A 521 -28.52 16.15 8.36
N VAL A 522 -28.50 17.09 7.41
CA VAL A 522 -27.50 17.14 6.33
C VAL A 522 -26.08 17.27 6.89
N GLY A 523 -25.83 18.20 7.82
CA GLY A 523 -24.50 18.36 8.41
C GLY A 523 -24.00 17.11 9.13
N ALA A 524 -24.87 16.48 9.94
CA ALA A 524 -24.55 15.24 10.64
C ALA A 524 -24.28 14.08 9.67
N ALA A 525 -25.14 13.89 8.67
CA ALA A 525 -25.02 12.81 7.70
C ALA A 525 -23.77 12.98 6.81
N VAL A 526 -23.49 14.20 6.31
CA VAL A 526 -22.30 14.48 5.49
C VAL A 526 -21.02 14.23 6.27
N SER A 527 -20.97 14.61 7.56
CA SER A 527 -19.79 14.36 8.40
C SER A 527 -19.50 12.87 8.55
N MET A 528 -20.52 12.02 8.78
CA MET A 528 -20.33 10.56 8.81
C MET A 528 -20.04 9.99 7.43
N ALA A 529 -20.69 10.54 6.39
CA ALA A 529 -20.58 10.04 5.03
C ALA A 529 -19.17 10.18 4.46
N PHE A 530 -18.42 11.19 4.91
CA PHE A 530 -17.05 11.39 4.46
C PHE A 530 -16.13 10.23 4.88
N GLY A 531 -16.22 9.79 6.15
CA GLY A 531 -15.40 8.68 6.66
C GLY A 531 -15.73 7.34 6.00
N LEU A 532 -17.01 6.94 6.01
CA LEU A 532 -17.40 5.68 5.34
C LEU A 532 -17.27 5.78 3.81
N GLY A 533 -17.52 6.94 3.20
CA GLY A 533 -17.39 7.13 1.76
C GLY A 533 -15.96 6.95 1.27
N LEU A 534 -14.97 7.48 1.99
CA LEU A 534 -13.56 7.22 1.72
C LEU A 534 -13.19 5.75 1.90
N PHE A 535 -13.69 5.10 2.96
CA PHE A 535 -13.51 3.66 3.15
C PHE A 535 -14.03 2.87 1.93
N VAL A 536 -15.26 3.13 1.49
CA VAL A 536 -15.83 2.47 0.32
C VAL A 536 -15.02 2.78 -0.94
N GLY A 537 -14.58 4.02 -1.13
CA GLY A 537 -13.74 4.42 -2.27
C GLY A 537 -12.42 3.68 -2.32
N ILE A 538 -11.72 3.56 -1.18
CA ILE A 538 -10.47 2.81 -1.06
C ILE A 538 -10.69 1.32 -1.39
N GLN A 539 -11.78 0.73 -0.88
CA GLN A 539 -12.10 -0.67 -1.15
C GLN A 539 -12.41 -0.90 -2.64
N VAL A 540 -13.27 -0.09 -3.25
CA VAL A 540 -13.64 -0.21 -4.66
C VAL A 540 -12.42 0.00 -5.57
N TRP A 541 -11.67 1.08 -5.34
CA TRP A 541 -10.46 1.36 -6.12
C TRP A 541 -9.41 0.26 -5.94
N GLY A 542 -9.14 -0.14 -4.70
CA GLY A 542 -8.12 -1.12 -4.36
C GLY A 542 -8.35 -2.51 -4.95
N PHE A 543 -9.58 -3.03 -4.82
CA PHE A 543 -9.93 -4.33 -5.43
C PHE A 543 -10.01 -4.25 -6.96
N THR A 544 -10.45 -3.11 -7.52
CA THR A 544 -10.42 -2.89 -8.97
C THR A 544 -8.99 -2.91 -9.51
N MET A 545 -8.04 -2.23 -8.86
CA MET A 545 -6.63 -2.26 -9.27
C MET A 545 -6.01 -3.65 -9.10
N LEU A 546 -6.38 -4.39 -8.05
CA LEU A 546 -5.85 -5.73 -7.79
C LEU A 546 -6.23 -6.74 -8.87
N GLU A 547 -7.44 -6.63 -9.43
CA GLU A 547 -7.99 -7.58 -10.40
C GLU A 547 -7.11 -7.75 -11.66
N ALA A 548 -6.41 -6.70 -12.10
CA ALA A 548 -5.49 -6.78 -13.24
C ALA A 548 -4.26 -7.68 -12.97
N PHE A 549 -3.90 -7.87 -11.70
CA PHE A 549 -2.68 -8.53 -11.26
C PHE A 549 -2.89 -9.96 -10.75
N VAL A 550 -4.13 -10.34 -10.49
CA VAL A 550 -4.45 -11.71 -10.06
C VAL A 550 -4.45 -12.61 -11.29
N PRO A 551 -3.66 -13.70 -11.31
CA PRO A 551 -3.64 -14.66 -12.41
C PRO A 551 -5.05 -15.15 -12.77
N GLY A 552 -5.46 -14.94 -14.03
CA GLY A 552 -6.79 -15.30 -14.54
C GLY A 552 -6.97 -16.80 -14.79
N ALA A 553 -8.08 -17.20 -15.40
CA ALA A 553 -8.37 -18.61 -15.72
C ALA A 553 -7.48 -19.20 -16.84
N TRP A 554 -6.74 -18.33 -17.55
CA TRP A 554 -5.88 -18.73 -18.66
C TRP A 554 -4.61 -19.46 -18.21
N THR A 555 -4.19 -19.29 -16.96
CA THR A 555 -2.94 -19.85 -16.44
C THR A 555 -3.03 -21.36 -16.23
N PRO A 556 -1.91 -22.10 -16.35
CA PRO A 556 -1.83 -23.51 -15.93
C PRO A 556 -2.06 -23.65 -14.41
N ASP A 557 -2.16 -24.87 -13.90
CA ASP A 557 -2.31 -25.08 -12.45
C ASP A 557 -0.99 -24.88 -11.69
N ALA A 558 0.11 -25.35 -12.29
CA ALA A 558 1.46 -25.23 -11.74
C ALA A 558 2.54 -25.04 -12.83
N ILE A 559 3.69 -24.52 -12.38
CA ILE A 559 4.88 -24.28 -13.19
C ILE A 559 6.07 -24.92 -12.49
N ALA A 560 6.76 -25.85 -13.14
CA ALA A 560 8.04 -26.36 -12.69
C ALA A 560 9.18 -25.61 -13.39
N MET A 561 10.15 -25.14 -12.61
CA MET A 561 11.42 -24.60 -13.08
C MET A 561 12.49 -25.68 -12.89
N ILE A 562 13.27 -25.97 -13.93
CA ILE A 562 14.23 -27.06 -13.94
C ILE A 562 15.60 -26.54 -14.38
N LYS A 563 16.65 -26.84 -13.62
CA LYS A 563 18.04 -26.51 -13.94
C LYS A 563 18.88 -27.79 -14.04
N PRO A 564 19.70 -27.96 -15.09
CA PRO A 564 19.97 -27.03 -16.20
C PRO A 564 18.86 -26.96 -17.29
N GLY A 565 17.78 -27.73 -17.14
CA GLY A 565 16.68 -27.88 -18.10
C GLY A 565 16.48 -29.35 -18.46
N LEU A 566 15.51 -29.68 -19.31
CA LEU A 566 15.29 -31.04 -19.83
C LEU A 566 15.10 -31.00 -21.35
N SER A 567 15.55 -32.04 -22.06
CA SER A 567 15.16 -32.20 -23.47
C SER A 567 13.66 -32.49 -23.56
N PRO A 568 12.94 -32.02 -24.59
CA PRO A 568 11.49 -32.23 -24.73
C PRO A 568 11.04 -33.68 -24.51
N ASP A 569 11.74 -34.66 -25.11
CA ASP A 569 11.44 -36.09 -24.96
C ASP A 569 11.51 -36.61 -23.50
N LYS A 570 12.26 -35.92 -22.63
CA LYS A 570 12.38 -36.28 -21.21
C LYS A 570 11.33 -35.60 -20.33
N VAL A 571 10.65 -34.57 -20.85
CA VAL A 571 9.55 -33.89 -20.15
C VAL A 571 8.31 -34.78 -20.12
N ASP A 572 8.14 -35.69 -21.08
CA ASP A 572 7.06 -36.68 -21.07
C ASP A 572 7.04 -37.53 -19.79
N ALA A 573 8.21 -37.79 -19.20
CA ALA A 573 8.32 -38.51 -17.92
C ALA A 573 7.73 -37.72 -16.73
N ILE A 574 7.64 -36.38 -16.82
CA ILE A 574 6.92 -35.54 -15.85
C ILE A 574 5.41 -35.66 -16.06
N ALA A 575 4.97 -35.82 -17.31
CA ALA A 575 3.56 -36.00 -17.66
C ALA A 575 2.99 -37.34 -17.14
N GLU A 576 3.85 -38.35 -16.96
CA GLU A 576 3.49 -39.66 -16.39
C GLU A 576 3.33 -39.67 -14.86
N LEU A 577 3.65 -38.57 -14.17
CA LEU A 577 3.51 -38.49 -12.71
C LEU A 577 2.02 -38.54 -12.29
N PRO A 578 1.69 -39.22 -11.18
CA PRO A 578 0.29 -39.54 -10.82
C PRO A 578 -0.63 -38.34 -10.60
N ASP A 579 -0.08 -37.18 -10.23
CA ASP A 579 -0.83 -35.95 -9.97
C ASP A 579 -0.78 -34.94 -11.13
N VAL A 580 -0.05 -35.24 -12.20
CA VAL A 580 0.10 -34.42 -13.40
C VAL A 580 -0.85 -34.94 -14.49
N ASP A 581 -1.53 -34.05 -15.18
CA ASP A 581 -2.35 -34.43 -16.34
C ASP A 581 -1.47 -34.67 -17.57
N GLU A 582 -1.39 -35.93 -18.00
CA GLU A 582 -0.60 -36.39 -19.14
C GLU A 582 -0.89 -35.59 -20.42
N SER A 583 -2.15 -35.22 -20.65
CA SER A 583 -2.59 -34.51 -21.86
C SER A 583 -2.35 -32.99 -21.79
N ARG A 584 -2.01 -32.47 -20.60
CA ARG A 584 -1.89 -31.04 -20.30
C ARG A 584 -0.59 -30.78 -19.55
N CYS A 585 0.52 -31.23 -20.13
CA CYS A 585 1.89 -30.99 -19.69
C CYS A 585 2.72 -30.50 -20.88
N LEU A 586 3.28 -29.29 -20.82
CA LEU A 586 4.00 -28.68 -21.94
C LEU A 586 5.43 -28.27 -21.53
N PRO A 587 6.46 -28.70 -22.29
CA PRO A 587 7.81 -28.18 -22.16
C PRO A 587 7.88 -26.74 -22.66
N LEU A 588 8.65 -25.90 -21.98
CA LEU A 588 8.84 -24.50 -22.33
C LEU A 588 10.30 -24.14 -22.44
N VAL A 589 10.62 -23.43 -23.51
CA VAL A 589 11.83 -22.63 -23.62
C VAL A 589 11.48 -21.18 -23.34
N VAL A 590 12.28 -20.51 -22.52
CA VAL A 590 11.98 -19.16 -22.03
C VAL A 590 13.24 -18.31 -22.13
N GLU A 591 13.10 -17.17 -22.78
CA GLU A 591 14.14 -16.15 -22.84
C GLU A 591 13.49 -14.77 -22.68
N GLN A 592 14.30 -13.76 -22.35
CA GLN A 592 13.81 -12.40 -22.17
C GLN A 592 14.60 -11.42 -23.05
N PRO A 593 14.31 -11.37 -24.35
CA PRO A 593 15.03 -10.53 -25.29
C PRO A 593 14.58 -9.07 -25.25
N ARG A 594 15.46 -8.18 -25.72
CA ARG A 594 15.18 -6.75 -25.84
C ARG A 594 14.48 -6.44 -27.16
N LEU A 595 13.65 -5.42 -27.15
CA LEU A 595 13.06 -4.84 -28.34
C LEU A 595 14.12 -4.03 -29.08
N VAL A 596 14.19 -4.17 -30.41
CA VAL A 596 15.15 -3.45 -31.25
C VAL A 596 14.92 -1.93 -31.18
N ASP A 597 13.65 -1.53 -31.22
CA ASP A 597 13.21 -0.15 -31.13
C ASP A 597 12.45 0.08 -29.82
N ASP A 598 12.53 1.28 -29.25
CA ASP A 598 11.74 1.68 -28.06
C ASP A 598 10.27 1.98 -28.42
N ILE A 599 9.58 0.99 -28.99
CA ILE A 599 8.18 1.07 -29.43
C ILE A 599 7.20 1.26 -28.29
N THR A 600 7.62 1.02 -27.04
CA THR A 600 6.80 1.22 -25.84
C THR A 600 7.00 2.60 -25.19
N GLY A 601 7.95 3.41 -25.69
CA GLY A 601 8.28 4.71 -25.11
C GLY A 601 8.86 4.62 -23.69
N SER A 602 9.56 3.52 -23.38
CA SER A 602 10.13 3.23 -22.07
C SER A 602 11.18 4.27 -21.63
N ALA A 603 11.91 4.88 -22.58
CA ALA A 603 12.90 5.92 -22.30
C ALA A 603 12.28 7.25 -21.84
N GLU A 604 11.04 7.55 -22.25
CA GLU A 604 10.33 8.77 -21.82
C GLU A 604 9.70 8.60 -20.43
N ARG A 605 9.09 7.43 -20.19
CA ARG A 605 8.41 7.12 -18.94
C ARG A 605 8.34 5.61 -18.67
N PRO A 606 9.06 5.10 -17.66
CA PRO A 606 8.92 3.70 -17.25
C PRO A 606 7.57 3.46 -16.53
N SER A 607 6.85 2.41 -16.92
CA SER A 607 5.65 1.90 -16.24
C SER A 607 5.69 0.36 -16.19
N VAL A 608 4.74 -0.30 -15.53
CA VAL A 608 4.70 -1.78 -15.48
C VAL A 608 4.65 -2.43 -16.87
N ILE A 609 4.12 -1.73 -17.87
CA ILE A 609 3.97 -2.25 -19.24
C ILE A 609 4.88 -1.56 -20.27
N ARG A 610 5.48 -0.40 -19.93
CA ARG A 610 6.45 0.30 -20.79
C ARG A 610 7.85 -0.11 -20.41
N GLN A 611 8.33 -1.15 -21.05
CA GLN A 611 9.68 -1.70 -20.89
C GLN A 611 10.30 -1.89 -22.28
N ASP A 612 11.62 -1.97 -22.32
CA ASP A 612 12.42 -2.18 -23.53
C ASP A 612 12.65 -3.66 -23.86
N ASN A 613 11.98 -4.57 -23.15
CA ASN A 613 12.13 -6.01 -23.31
C ASN A 613 10.79 -6.74 -23.17
N VAL A 614 10.76 -7.98 -23.66
CA VAL A 614 9.61 -8.89 -23.57
C VAL A 614 10.07 -10.24 -23.02
N ILE A 615 9.16 -11.00 -22.44
CA ILE A 615 9.39 -12.41 -22.14
C ILE A 615 8.85 -13.19 -23.32
N ILE A 616 9.68 -13.98 -23.99
CA ILE A 616 9.24 -14.88 -25.05
C ILE A 616 9.26 -16.32 -24.54
N VAL A 617 8.11 -17.00 -24.68
CA VAL A 617 7.92 -18.39 -24.26
C VAL A 617 7.66 -19.21 -25.52
N GLY A 618 8.59 -20.09 -25.85
CA GLY A 618 8.43 -21.12 -26.87
C GLY A 618 7.73 -22.34 -26.28
N LEU A 619 6.67 -22.79 -26.93
CA LEU A 619 5.82 -23.91 -26.51
C LEU A 619 5.20 -24.61 -27.72
N ASP A 620 4.60 -25.80 -27.53
CA ASP A 620 3.76 -26.42 -28.57
C ASP A 620 2.43 -25.67 -28.73
N PRO A 621 2.18 -25.00 -29.87
CA PRO A 621 0.98 -24.19 -30.06
C PRO A 621 -0.32 -25.01 -30.04
N GLU A 622 -0.29 -26.29 -30.47
CA GLU A 622 -1.50 -27.10 -30.58
C GLU A 622 -2.02 -27.52 -29.19
N GLY A 623 -1.15 -28.07 -28.34
CA GLY A 623 -1.48 -28.39 -26.96
C GLY A 623 -1.78 -27.15 -26.11
N ALA A 624 -1.19 -26.00 -26.44
CA ALA A 624 -1.42 -24.76 -25.70
C ALA A 624 -2.75 -24.08 -26.03
N PHE A 625 -3.16 -24.01 -27.31
CA PHE A 625 -4.24 -23.10 -27.76
C PHE A 625 -5.44 -23.76 -28.44
N ALA A 626 -5.27 -24.87 -29.18
CA ALA A 626 -6.31 -25.38 -30.11
C ALA A 626 -6.72 -26.86 -29.91
N GLY A 627 -6.09 -27.59 -28.98
CA GLY A 627 -6.46 -28.97 -28.65
C GLY A 627 -7.86 -29.14 -28.06
N VAL A 628 -8.33 -30.39 -27.92
CA VAL A 628 -9.64 -30.74 -27.33
C VAL A 628 -9.78 -30.21 -25.89
N GLN A 629 -8.67 -30.21 -25.14
CA GLN A 629 -8.53 -29.55 -23.85
C GLN A 629 -7.20 -28.78 -23.83
N PRO A 630 -7.18 -27.52 -24.33
CA PRO A 630 -5.95 -26.75 -24.35
C PRO A 630 -5.49 -26.47 -22.92
N LEU A 631 -4.17 -26.45 -22.71
CA LEU A 631 -3.61 -26.09 -21.41
C LEU A 631 -4.00 -24.66 -21.01
N LEU A 632 -3.97 -23.73 -21.97
CA LEU A 632 -4.23 -22.30 -21.74
C LEU A 632 -5.62 -21.90 -22.22
N LYS A 633 -6.46 -21.43 -21.30
CA LYS A 633 -7.82 -20.95 -21.60
C LYS A 633 -7.79 -19.45 -21.88
N LEU A 634 -7.34 -19.07 -23.07
CA LEU A 634 -7.12 -17.68 -23.48
C LEU A 634 -8.39 -16.99 -23.99
N ASP A 635 -8.57 -15.73 -23.59
CA ASP A 635 -9.58 -14.83 -24.15
C ASP A 635 -8.95 -14.05 -25.32
N TRP A 636 -9.31 -14.41 -26.56
CA TRP A 636 -8.79 -13.78 -27.78
C TRP A 636 -9.48 -12.44 -28.06
N VAL A 637 -8.67 -11.39 -28.23
CA VAL A 637 -9.11 -10.02 -28.57
C VAL A 637 -9.01 -9.78 -30.07
N ALA A 638 -7.96 -10.32 -30.70
CA ALA A 638 -7.75 -10.26 -32.14
C ALA A 638 -7.11 -11.56 -32.65
N GLY A 639 -7.49 -12.00 -33.85
CA GLY A 639 -7.13 -13.32 -34.37
C GLY A 639 -8.05 -14.43 -33.85
N ASN A 640 -7.78 -15.68 -34.25
CA ASN A 640 -8.44 -16.88 -33.72
C ASN A 640 -7.39 -17.96 -33.41
N PRO A 641 -7.70 -18.92 -32.49
CA PRO A 641 -6.76 -19.95 -32.09
C PRO A 641 -6.27 -20.79 -33.28
N GLU A 642 -7.16 -21.19 -34.19
CA GLU A 642 -6.80 -22.09 -35.29
C GLU A 642 -5.82 -21.43 -36.27
N SER A 643 -6.06 -20.17 -36.65
CA SER A 643 -5.17 -19.40 -37.53
C SER A 643 -3.85 -19.08 -36.85
N ALA A 644 -3.89 -18.76 -35.56
CA ALA A 644 -2.68 -18.45 -34.81
C ALA A 644 -1.78 -19.69 -34.69
N VAL A 645 -2.35 -20.86 -34.37
CA VAL A 645 -1.62 -22.13 -34.31
C VAL A 645 -1.03 -22.49 -35.68
N ALA A 646 -1.77 -22.28 -36.77
CA ALA A 646 -1.24 -22.52 -38.12
C ALA A 646 -0.02 -21.65 -38.42
N MET A 647 -0.09 -20.34 -38.12
CA MET A 647 1.04 -19.42 -38.32
C MET A 647 2.23 -19.73 -37.39
N LEU A 648 1.97 -20.08 -36.14
CA LEU A 648 3.01 -20.47 -35.18
C LEU A 648 3.77 -21.71 -35.65
N LYS A 649 3.07 -22.71 -36.17
CA LYS A 649 3.67 -23.94 -36.73
C LYS A 649 4.46 -23.72 -38.02
N GLU A 650 4.13 -22.68 -38.79
CA GLU A 650 4.96 -22.25 -39.93
C GLU A 650 6.29 -21.63 -39.46
N GLY A 651 6.40 -21.30 -38.16
CA GLY A 651 7.56 -20.70 -37.51
C GLY A 651 7.53 -19.17 -37.54
N HIS A 652 8.29 -18.54 -36.64
CA HIS A 652 8.49 -17.08 -36.61
C HIS A 652 7.17 -16.27 -36.56
N ALA A 653 6.18 -16.80 -35.85
CA ALA A 653 4.96 -16.08 -35.49
C ALA A 653 4.82 -16.02 -33.96
N CYS A 654 4.07 -15.05 -33.45
CA CYS A 654 3.86 -14.91 -32.02
C CYS A 654 2.45 -14.44 -31.65
N VAL A 655 2.04 -14.76 -30.43
CA VAL A 655 0.80 -14.27 -29.81
C VAL A 655 1.19 -13.33 -28.67
N VAL A 656 0.63 -12.13 -28.68
CA VAL A 656 0.99 -11.07 -27.74
C VAL A 656 -0.20 -10.70 -26.82
N PRO A 657 0.03 -10.03 -25.69
CA PRO A 657 -1.04 -9.50 -24.87
C PRO A 657 -1.79 -8.35 -25.56
N ASP A 658 -3.07 -8.17 -25.27
CA ASP A 658 -3.89 -7.06 -25.79
C ASP A 658 -3.34 -5.68 -25.41
N HIS A 659 -2.94 -5.51 -24.15
CA HIS A 659 -2.35 -4.25 -23.67
C HIS A 659 -1.06 -3.87 -24.43
N PHE A 660 -0.31 -4.84 -24.95
CA PHE A 660 0.92 -4.58 -25.68
C PHE A 660 0.63 -3.95 -27.05
N LEU A 661 -0.43 -4.38 -27.73
CA LEU A 661 -0.88 -3.75 -28.98
C LEU A 661 -1.39 -2.32 -28.73
N GLU A 662 -2.12 -2.11 -27.63
CA GLU A 662 -2.65 -0.79 -27.27
C GLU A 662 -1.53 0.23 -26.99
N GLU A 663 -0.47 -0.17 -26.28
CA GLU A 663 0.65 0.73 -25.98
C GLU A 663 1.59 0.95 -27.16
N THR A 664 1.87 -0.08 -27.96
CA THR A 664 2.82 0.04 -29.09
C THR A 664 2.17 0.57 -30.37
N GLY A 665 0.84 0.46 -30.48
CA GLY A 665 0.09 0.77 -31.70
C GLY A 665 0.21 -0.28 -32.81
N LEU A 666 0.90 -1.40 -32.56
CA LEU A 666 1.01 -2.53 -33.47
C LEU A 666 -0.32 -3.25 -33.66
N LYS A 667 -0.46 -3.99 -34.76
CA LYS A 667 -1.65 -4.77 -35.11
C LYS A 667 -1.28 -6.22 -35.45
N VAL A 668 -2.30 -7.08 -35.44
CA VAL A 668 -2.15 -8.46 -35.95
C VAL A 668 -1.74 -8.41 -37.42
N GLY A 669 -0.67 -9.14 -37.76
CA GLY A 669 0.00 -9.11 -39.06
C GLY A 669 1.25 -8.24 -39.12
N ASP A 670 1.46 -7.34 -38.15
CA ASP A 670 2.72 -6.58 -38.03
C ASP A 670 3.83 -7.47 -37.44
N THR A 671 5.08 -7.01 -37.54
CA THR A 671 6.26 -7.76 -37.08
C THR A 671 6.80 -7.20 -35.75
N LEU A 672 7.15 -8.12 -34.85
CA LEU A 672 7.86 -7.87 -33.61
C LEU A 672 9.32 -8.29 -33.76
N SER A 673 10.24 -7.34 -33.70
CA SER A 673 11.68 -7.59 -33.79
C SER A 673 12.32 -7.57 -32.41
N VAL A 674 13.08 -8.61 -32.08
CA VAL A 674 13.77 -8.76 -30.79
C VAL A 674 15.21 -9.20 -31.00
N ASP A 675 16.11 -8.72 -30.15
CA ASP A 675 17.52 -9.08 -30.20
C ASP A 675 17.84 -10.20 -29.20
N PRO A 676 18.38 -11.35 -29.66
CA PRO A 676 18.87 -12.40 -28.78
C PRO A 676 19.99 -11.89 -27.86
N PRO A 677 19.88 -12.02 -26.53
CA PRO A 677 20.89 -11.51 -25.61
C PRO A 677 22.28 -12.12 -25.81
N ARG A 678 22.34 -13.38 -26.28
CA ARG A 678 23.60 -14.12 -26.51
C ARG A 678 24.15 -13.95 -27.92
N ASP A 679 23.38 -13.38 -28.84
CA ASP A 679 23.76 -13.14 -30.23
C ASP A 679 23.10 -11.85 -30.76
N ALA A 680 23.57 -10.71 -30.22
CA ALA A 680 23.03 -9.38 -30.52
C ALA A 680 23.19 -8.93 -31.99
N GLY A 681 23.69 -9.79 -32.88
CA GLY A 681 23.76 -9.57 -34.33
C GLY A 681 22.70 -10.31 -35.16
N ASN A 682 21.93 -11.21 -34.55
CA ASN A 682 20.95 -12.05 -35.23
C ASN A 682 19.52 -11.73 -34.75
N THR A 683 18.99 -10.56 -35.14
CA THR A 683 17.64 -10.12 -34.76
C THR A 683 16.58 -11.15 -35.18
N ALA A 684 15.85 -11.67 -34.21
CA ALA A 684 14.72 -12.55 -34.44
C ALA A 684 13.45 -11.72 -34.72
N VAL A 685 12.72 -12.07 -35.77
CA VAL A 685 11.54 -11.33 -36.23
C VAL A 685 10.33 -12.25 -36.21
N PHE A 686 9.32 -11.89 -35.42
CA PHE A 686 8.09 -12.65 -35.27
C PHE A 686 6.90 -11.91 -35.84
N THR A 687 6.07 -12.56 -36.65
CA THR A 687 4.81 -12.00 -37.12
C THR A 687 3.71 -12.15 -36.07
N ILE A 688 3.02 -11.08 -35.71
CA ILE A 688 1.96 -11.12 -34.70
C ILE A 688 0.74 -11.86 -35.28
N ALA A 689 0.51 -13.09 -34.81
CA ALA A 689 -0.56 -13.97 -35.26
C ALA A 689 -1.89 -13.71 -34.53
N GLY A 690 -1.84 -13.13 -33.33
CA GLY A 690 -3.04 -12.72 -32.59
C GLY A 690 -2.73 -12.07 -31.25
N ALA A 691 -3.79 -11.62 -30.57
CA ALA A 691 -3.70 -10.96 -29.28
C ALA A 691 -4.72 -11.49 -28.26
N VAL A 692 -4.28 -11.63 -27.01
CA VAL A 692 -5.03 -12.30 -25.93
C VAL A 692 -4.99 -11.52 -24.62
N LYS A 693 -5.99 -11.69 -23.76
CA LYS A 693 -6.00 -11.08 -22.42
C LYS A 693 -5.25 -11.95 -21.42
N LEU A 694 -4.15 -11.43 -20.87
CA LEU A 694 -3.31 -12.17 -19.91
C LEU A 694 -3.37 -11.61 -18.49
N LYS A 695 -4.55 -11.56 -17.87
CA LYS A 695 -4.69 -11.03 -16.49
C LYS A 695 -3.70 -11.69 -15.51
N GLY A 696 -2.94 -10.89 -14.78
CA GLY A 696 -2.00 -11.34 -13.73
C GLY A 696 -0.67 -11.93 -14.19
N TRP A 697 -0.36 -11.89 -15.49
CA TRP A 697 0.92 -12.40 -16.03
C TRP A 697 2.15 -11.77 -15.35
N HIS A 698 2.05 -10.51 -14.92
CA HIS A 698 3.14 -9.78 -14.27
C HIS A 698 3.63 -10.45 -12.98
N TRP A 699 2.73 -10.89 -12.11
CA TRP A 699 3.14 -11.51 -10.85
C TRP A 699 3.42 -12.99 -11.01
N GLN A 700 2.74 -13.65 -11.94
CA GLN A 700 3.06 -15.03 -12.31
C GLN A 700 4.52 -15.13 -12.74
N THR A 701 4.91 -14.40 -13.79
CA THR A 701 6.28 -14.47 -14.36
C THR A 701 7.36 -14.09 -13.35
N LYS A 702 7.07 -13.15 -12.43
CA LYS A 702 7.98 -12.75 -11.35
C LYS A 702 8.27 -13.88 -10.36
N LEU A 703 7.25 -14.67 -10.01
CA LEU A 703 7.34 -15.68 -8.94
C LEU A 703 7.72 -17.07 -9.46
N THR A 704 7.77 -17.27 -10.78
CA THR A 704 7.95 -18.58 -11.41
C THR A 704 9.26 -18.72 -12.18
N GLY A 705 10.18 -17.76 -12.11
CA GLY A 705 11.48 -17.85 -12.79
C GLY A 705 11.47 -17.51 -14.28
N LEU A 706 10.32 -17.12 -14.85
CA LEU A 706 10.16 -16.77 -16.28
C LEU A 706 10.81 -15.44 -16.68
N ARG A 707 11.58 -14.84 -15.77
CA ARG A 707 12.29 -13.57 -15.96
C ARG A 707 13.80 -13.78 -15.80
N PRO A 708 14.45 -14.46 -16.76
CA PRO A 708 15.85 -14.84 -16.63
C PRO A 708 16.82 -13.64 -16.70
N ARG A 709 16.42 -12.50 -17.29
CA ARG A 709 17.32 -11.39 -17.58
C ARG A 709 17.02 -10.11 -16.82
N THR A 710 15.76 -9.77 -16.58
CA THR A 710 15.37 -8.55 -15.84
C THR A 710 14.05 -8.73 -15.10
N HIS A 711 13.85 -8.00 -14.01
CA HIS A 711 12.65 -8.13 -13.18
C HIS A 711 11.35 -7.59 -13.79
N ARG A 712 11.37 -6.89 -14.93
CA ARG A 712 10.19 -6.30 -15.57
C ARG A 712 10.20 -6.65 -17.05
N ALA A 713 9.03 -6.70 -17.66
CA ALA A 713 8.88 -6.91 -19.08
C ALA A 713 7.63 -6.17 -19.58
N ALA A 714 7.63 -5.79 -20.85
CA ALA A 714 6.51 -5.09 -21.47
C ALA A 714 5.34 -6.05 -21.75
N ALA A 715 5.67 -7.28 -22.14
CA ALA A 715 4.72 -8.31 -22.52
C ALA A 715 5.23 -9.73 -22.21
N LEU A 716 4.28 -10.64 -22.03
CA LEU A 716 4.49 -12.09 -22.12
C LEU A 716 4.02 -12.54 -23.50
N VAL A 717 4.97 -12.96 -24.33
CA VAL A 717 4.78 -13.32 -25.74
C VAL A 717 4.91 -14.84 -25.87
N PHE A 718 3.98 -15.46 -26.60
CA PHE A 718 4.04 -16.88 -26.92
C PHE A 718 4.48 -17.10 -28.36
N ALA A 719 5.41 -18.02 -28.57
CA ALA A 719 5.90 -18.42 -29.88
C ALA A 719 6.02 -19.95 -29.94
N ASP A 720 6.34 -20.46 -31.12
CA ASP A 720 6.62 -21.88 -31.32
C ASP A 720 7.94 -22.30 -30.62
N TYR A 721 7.97 -23.51 -30.05
CA TYR A 721 9.11 -24.01 -29.30
C TYR A 721 10.39 -24.04 -30.13
N ASP A 722 10.34 -24.60 -31.34
CA ASP A 722 11.51 -24.80 -32.18
C ASP A 722 12.09 -23.46 -32.65
N SER A 723 11.22 -22.50 -32.99
CA SER A 723 11.64 -21.15 -33.38
C SER A 723 12.40 -20.44 -32.26
N VAL A 724 11.90 -20.50 -31.02
CA VAL A 724 12.58 -19.88 -29.87
C VAL A 724 13.84 -20.65 -29.50
N ALA A 725 13.81 -21.98 -29.54
CA ALA A 725 14.99 -22.80 -29.25
C ALA A 725 16.14 -22.54 -30.24
N SER A 726 15.83 -22.35 -31.53
CA SER A 726 16.83 -22.05 -32.56
C SER A 726 17.37 -20.63 -32.48
N ASP A 727 16.49 -19.63 -32.36
CA ASP A 727 16.88 -18.22 -32.47
C ASP A 727 17.66 -17.72 -31.24
N PHE A 728 17.42 -18.34 -30.08
CA PHE A 728 18.07 -17.97 -28.82
C PHE A 728 19.13 -18.97 -28.33
N ASP A 729 19.41 -20.04 -29.10
CA ASP A 729 20.35 -21.12 -28.76
C ASP A 729 20.02 -21.79 -27.39
N LEU A 730 18.76 -22.20 -27.24
CA LEU A 730 18.21 -22.80 -26.01
C LEU A 730 17.49 -24.13 -26.32
N PRO A 731 18.22 -25.24 -26.49
CA PRO A 731 17.63 -26.52 -26.89
C PRO A 731 16.89 -27.26 -25.75
N LEU A 732 17.14 -26.88 -24.50
CA LEU A 732 16.54 -27.51 -23.32
C LEU A 732 15.35 -26.69 -22.81
N ALA A 733 14.28 -27.39 -22.44
CA ALA A 733 13.14 -26.82 -21.74
C ALA A 733 13.57 -26.44 -20.31
N SER A 734 13.58 -25.14 -20.02
CA SER A 734 13.91 -24.62 -18.69
C SER A 734 12.72 -24.68 -17.74
N HIS A 735 11.50 -24.71 -18.29
CA HIS A 735 10.27 -24.76 -17.50
C HIS A 735 9.30 -25.79 -18.09
N VAL A 736 8.38 -26.26 -17.24
CA VAL A 736 7.28 -27.14 -17.64
C VAL A 736 5.99 -26.57 -17.06
N TRP A 737 4.98 -26.34 -17.90
CA TRP A 737 3.64 -25.94 -17.46
C TRP A 737 2.72 -27.13 -17.48
N PHE A 738 1.96 -27.33 -16.41
CA PHE A 738 1.05 -28.47 -16.35
C PHE A 738 -0.23 -28.19 -15.55
N ALA A 739 -1.25 -28.98 -15.84
CA ALA A 739 -2.48 -29.05 -15.08
C ALA A 739 -2.48 -30.25 -14.12
N TYR A 740 -3.26 -30.17 -13.04
CA TYR A 740 -3.44 -31.29 -12.14
C TYR A 740 -4.44 -32.29 -12.72
N ALA A 741 -4.14 -33.59 -12.61
CA ALA A 741 -5.03 -34.66 -13.07
C ALA A 741 -6.42 -34.60 -12.37
N ASN A 742 -6.43 -34.32 -11.07
CA ASN A 742 -7.65 -34.28 -10.24
C ASN A 742 -8.08 -32.85 -9.83
N GLY A 743 -7.56 -31.80 -10.48
CA GLY A 743 -7.88 -30.40 -10.19
C GLY A 743 -7.25 -29.82 -8.91
N SER A 744 -6.65 -30.66 -8.06
CA SER A 744 -5.80 -30.26 -6.94
C SER A 744 -4.75 -31.33 -6.69
N ALA A 745 -3.54 -30.92 -6.33
CA ALA A 745 -2.46 -31.83 -5.96
C ALA A 745 -1.60 -31.24 -4.83
N ASP A 746 -0.82 -32.11 -4.19
CA ASP A 746 0.20 -31.68 -3.24
C ASP A 746 1.46 -31.25 -3.99
N VAL A 747 1.73 -29.95 -3.97
CA VAL A 747 2.84 -29.32 -4.70
C VAL A 747 4.19 -29.83 -4.20
N GLU A 748 4.33 -30.10 -2.91
CA GLU A 748 5.59 -30.55 -2.30
C GLU A 748 5.92 -31.99 -2.73
N SER A 749 4.90 -32.85 -2.84
CA SER A 749 5.03 -34.20 -3.39
C SER A 749 5.45 -34.18 -4.87
N ILE A 750 4.84 -33.29 -5.67
CA ILE A 750 5.20 -33.14 -7.09
C ILE A 750 6.64 -32.60 -7.22
N GLU A 751 7.02 -31.59 -6.44
CA GLU A 751 8.37 -31.03 -6.45
C GLU A 751 9.43 -32.08 -6.10
N THR A 752 9.16 -32.89 -5.07
CA THR A 752 10.05 -34.00 -4.69
C THR A 752 10.17 -35.03 -5.82
N SER A 753 9.06 -35.42 -6.44
CA SER A 753 9.04 -36.40 -7.54
C SER A 753 9.78 -35.90 -8.78
N ILE A 754 9.61 -34.62 -9.13
CA ILE A 754 10.35 -33.98 -10.24
C ILE A 754 11.85 -33.88 -9.86
N GLY A 755 12.18 -33.53 -8.62
CA GLY A 755 13.56 -33.50 -8.13
C GLY A 755 14.27 -34.85 -8.30
N GLU A 756 13.65 -35.94 -7.82
CA GLU A 756 14.17 -37.31 -7.97
C GLU A 756 14.32 -37.72 -9.44
N LEU A 757 13.36 -37.33 -10.29
CA LEU A 757 13.41 -37.60 -11.72
C LEU A 757 14.58 -36.87 -12.39
N VAL A 758 14.76 -35.58 -12.10
CA VAL A 758 15.85 -34.78 -12.65
C VAL A 758 17.21 -35.30 -12.15
N GLU A 759 17.32 -35.68 -10.87
CA GLU A 759 18.52 -36.35 -10.33
C GLU A 759 18.81 -37.69 -11.00
N SER A 760 17.79 -38.48 -11.34
CA SER A 760 17.98 -39.75 -12.06
C SER A 760 18.53 -39.55 -13.48
N ILE A 761 18.18 -38.44 -14.13
CA ILE A 761 18.57 -38.13 -15.51
C ILE A 761 19.99 -37.59 -15.59
N TYR A 762 20.37 -36.72 -14.66
CA TYR A 762 21.68 -36.06 -14.64
C TYR A 762 22.70 -36.77 -13.72
N GLY A 763 22.24 -37.69 -12.87
CA GLY A 763 23.04 -38.38 -11.84
C GLY A 763 23.11 -37.61 -10.52
N PRO A 764 23.48 -38.27 -9.40
CA PRO A 764 23.69 -37.60 -8.12
C PRO A 764 24.87 -36.62 -8.25
N GLY A 765 24.60 -35.33 -8.01
CA GLY A 765 25.47 -34.16 -8.20
C GLY A 765 26.96 -34.43 -8.42
N THR A 766 27.40 -34.46 -9.68
CA THR A 766 28.83 -34.41 -10.03
C THR A 766 29.33 -32.96 -9.96
N GLU A 767 30.18 -32.68 -8.97
CA GLU A 767 31.05 -31.49 -8.75
C GLU A 767 30.43 -30.07 -8.80
N THR A 768 29.22 -29.89 -9.33
CA THR A 768 28.47 -28.63 -9.39
C THR A 768 27.07 -28.88 -8.84
N ASN A 769 26.68 -28.12 -7.81
CA ASN A 769 25.36 -28.18 -7.16
C ASN A 769 24.22 -27.63 -8.06
N GLU A 770 24.26 -27.86 -9.37
CA GLU A 770 23.42 -27.15 -10.36
C GLU A 770 22.10 -27.86 -10.71
N VAL A 771 21.91 -29.10 -10.26
CA VAL A 771 20.68 -29.86 -10.55
C VAL A 771 19.61 -29.51 -9.52
N SER A 772 18.58 -28.78 -9.95
CA SER A 772 17.46 -28.42 -9.08
C SER A 772 16.14 -28.34 -9.83
N ALA A 773 15.06 -28.66 -9.12
CA ALA A 773 13.69 -28.50 -9.58
C ALA A 773 12.89 -27.74 -8.52
N LYS A 774 12.05 -26.80 -8.96
CA LYS A 774 11.18 -26.02 -8.08
C LYS A 774 9.80 -25.91 -8.70
N VAL A 775 8.75 -26.18 -7.92
CA VAL A 775 7.38 -26.14 -8.43
C VAL A 775 6.61 -25.00 -7.76
N VAL A 776 5.96 -24.18 -8.57
CA VAL A 776 5.16 -23.05 -8.10
C VAL A 776 3.73 -23.21 -8.59
N SER A 777 2.79 -23.36 -7.66
CA SER A 777 1.36 -23.41 -7.99
C SER A 777 0.77 -22.01 -8.17
N ILE A 778 -0.11 -21.84 -9.15
CA ILE A 778 -0.77 -20.56 -9.39
C ILE A 778 -1.72 -20.19 -8.24
N GLN A 779 -2.33 -21.17 -7.59
CA GLN A 779 -3.16 -20.91 -6.41
C GLN A 779 -2.35 -20.29 -5.27
N SER A 780 -1.11 -20.74 -5.04
CA SER A 780 -0.23 -20.13 -4.04
C SER A 780 0.12 -18.68 -4.38
N ILE A 781 0.28 -18.36 -5.68
CA ILE A 781 0.51 -16.99 -6.14
C ILE A 781 -0.72 -16.12 -5.89
N ARG A 782 -1.92 -16.59 -6.25
CA ARG A 782 -3.19 -15.89 -5.99
C ARG A 782 -3.36 -15.62 -4.50
N ASP A 783 -3.14 -16.61 -3.65
CA ASP A 783 -3.32 -16.46 -2.21
C ASP A 783 -2.30 -15.47 -1.60
N ARG A 784 -1.03 -15.52 -2.04
CA ARG A 784 -0.02 -14.54 -1.63
C ARG A 784 -0.43 -13.11 -2.01
N LEU A 785 -0.88 -12.89 -3.25
CA LEU A 785 -1.31 -11.59 -3.75
C LEU A 785 -2.55 -11.07 -3.02
N LEU A 786 -3.60 -11.90 -2.93
CA LEU A 786 -4.86 -11.51 -2.28
C LEU A 786 -4.67 -11.24 -0.78
N ASN A 787 -3.86 -12.04 -0.08
CA ASN A 787 -3.60 -11.85 1.34
C ASN A 787 -2.69 -10.63 1.62
N GLY A 788 -1.70 -10.37 0.75
CA GLY A 788 -0.91 -9.14 0.79
C GLY A 788 -1.76 -7.90 0.56
N ALA A 789 -2.53 -7.91 -0.53
CA ALA A 789 -3.41 -6.80 -0.90
C ALA A 789 -4.50 -6.55 0.15
N ARG A 790 -5.18 -7.58 0.66
CA ARG A 790 -6.19 -7.42 1.72
C ARG A 790 -5.59 -6.78 2.97
N ARG A 791 -4.40 -7.22 3.40
CA ARG A 791 -3.70 -6.58 4.54
C ARG A 791 -3.45 -5.11 4.26
N TRP A 792 -2.91 -4.78 3.10
CA TRP A 792 -2.62 -3.40 2.72
C TRP A 792 -3.86 -2.51 2.62
N LEU A 793 -4.92 -3.00 1.96
CA LEU A 793 -6.21 -2.30 1.88
C LEU A 793 -6.83 -2.09 3.25
N TRP A 794 -6.73 -3.06 4.16
CA TRP A 794 -7.18 -2.91 5.54
C TRP A 794 -6.38 -1.85 6.29
N MET A 795 -5.05 -1.86 6.16
CA MET A 795 -4.19 -0.85 6.81
C MET A 795 -4.57 0.58 6.40
N ILE A 796 -4.75 0.83 5.11
CA ILE A 796 -5.16 2.17 4.61
C ILE A 796 -6.60 2.50 5.03
N SER A 797 -7.47 1.49 5.13
CA SER A 797 -8.88 1.66 5.52
C SER A 797 -9.08 2.00 6.99
N VAL A 798 -8.11 1.75 7.87
CA VAL A 798 -8.20 2.10 9.30
C VAL A 798 -8.43 3.61 9.47
N LEU A 799 -7.71 4.42 8.69
CA LEU A 799 -7.76 5.87 8.79
C LEU A 799 -9.19 6.42 8.53
N PRO A 800 -9.86 6.15 7.40
CA PRO A 800 -11.26 6.51 7.20
C PRO A 800 -12.20 6.01 8.31
N LEU A 801 -11.99 4.81 8.84
CA LEU A 801 -12.82 4.28 9.93
C LEU A 801 -12.63 5.06 11.24
N VAL A 802 -11.41 5.48 11.56
CA VAL A 802 -11.16 6.39 12.69
C VAL A 802 -11.84 7.74 12.46
N THR A 803 -11.81 8.28 11.24
CA THR A 803 -12.53 9.52 10.95
C THR A 803 -14.03 9.39 11.09
N LEU A 804 -14.59 8.24 10.74
CA LEU A 804 -15.99 7.92 10.94
C LEU A 804 -16.35 7.94 12.44
N LEU A 805 -15.50 7.36 13.31
CA LEU A 805 -15.69 7.41 14.77
C LEU A 805 -15.65 8.85 15.31
N ILE A 806 -14.74 9.69 14.80
CA ILE A 806 -14.67 11.11 15.18
C ILE A 806 -15.93 11.85 14.72
N ALA A 807 -16.42 11.59 13.50
CA ALA A 807 -17.65 12.17 12.97
C ALA A 807 -18.89 11.80 13.81
N CYS A 808 -18.91 10.60 14.40
CA CYS A 808 -19.99 10.18 15.29
C CYS A 808 -20.12 11.09 16.53
N ILE A 809 -19.03 11.71 16.98
CA ILE A 809 -19.08 12.71 18.07
C ILE A 809 -19.86 13.95 17.62
N GLY A 810 -19.67 14.39 16.37
CA GLY A 810 -20.48 15.46 15.77
C GLY A 810 -21.96 15.12 15.74
N VAL A 811 -22.31 13.89 15.36
CA VAL A 811 -23.70 13.41 15.35
C VAL A 811 -24.29 13.32 16.76
N LEU A 812 -23.52 12.83 17.73
CA LEU A 812 -23.91 12.85 19.13
C LEU A 812 -24.23 14.27 19.60
N ASN A 813 -23.40 15.26 19.25
CA ASN A 813 -23.67 16.67 19.59
C ASN A 813 -25.02 17.13 19.03
N VAL A 814 -25.28 16.79 17.77
CA VAL A 814 -26.51 17.13 17.06
C VAL A 814 -27.73 16.51 17.72
N ILE A 815 -27.68 15.22 18.09
CA ILE A 815 -28.81 14.53 18.74
C ILE A 815 -29.02 15.09 20.15
N VAL A 816 -27.96 15.31 20.92
CA VAL A 816 -28.05 15.89 22.27
C VAL A 816 -28.67 17.30 22.23
N ALA A 817 -28.30 18.12 21.26
CA ALA A 817 -28.88 19.45 21.07
C ALA A 817 -30.36 19.36 20.67
N SER A 818 -30.68 18.48 19.72
CA SER A 818 -32.04 18.20 19.26
C SER A 818 -32.97 17.74 20.39
N VAL A 819 -32.50 16.84 21.25
CA VAL A 819 -33.24 16.36 22.42
C VAL A 819 -33.44 17.48 23.44
N ARG A 820 -32.44 18.35 23.65
CA ARG A 820 -32.53 19.47 24.59
C ARG A 820 -33.55 20.51 24.16
N ALA A 821 -33.54 20.89 22.87
CA ALA A 821 -34.49 21.86 22.33
C ALA A 821 -35.95 21.40 22.47
N ARG A 822 -36.19 20.08 22.45
CA ARG A 822 -37.53 19.47 22.51
C ARG A 822 -37.91 18.92 23.88
N ARG A 823 -37.14 19.22 24.95
CA ARG A 823 -37.42 18.67 26.29
C ARG A 823 -38.82 19.00 26.80
N TRP A 824 -39.28 20.23 26.56
CA TRP A 824 -40.62 20.65 26.94
C TRP A 824 -41.70 19.89 26.15
N GLU A 825 -41.54 19.76 24.82
CA GLU A 825 -42.45 18.98 23.96
C GLU A 825 -42.56 17.53 24.42
N PHE A 826 -41.43 16.89 24.75
CA PHE A 826 -41.43 15.55 25.34
C PHE A 826 -42.14 15.50 26.69
N GLY A 827 -42.08 16.55 27.50
CA GLY A 827 -42.86 16.68 28.72
C GLY A 827 -44.37 16.69 28.44
N VAL A 828 -44.80 17.47 27.45
CA VAL A 828 -46.21 17.57 27.02
C VAL A 828 -46.70 16.22 26.46
N LEU A 829 -45.93 15.59 25.58
CA LEU A 829 -46.27 14.27 25.03
C LEU A 829 -46.44 13.22 26.14
N ARG A 830 -45.55 13.22 27.14
CA ARG A 830 -45.68 12.32 28.30
C ARG A 830 -46.90 12.63 29.18
N SER A 831 -47.35 13.87 29.23
CA SER A 831 -48.58 14.25 29.93
C SER A 831 -49.84 13.84 29.18
N ILE A 832 -49.79 13.76 27.85
CA ILE A 832 -50.90 13.32 26.99
C ILE A 832 -51.02 11.79 26.96
N GLY A 833 -49.97 11.05 27.35
CA GLY A 833 -50.02 9.59 27.51
C GLY A 833 -48.89 8.82 26.83
N PHE A 834 -47.98 9.49 26.11
CA PHE A 834 -46.84 8.83 25.48
C PHE A 834 -45.90 8.21 26.53
N THR A 835 -45.50 6.97 26.29
CA THR A 835 -44.59 6.25 27.18
C THR A 835 -43.16 6.75 27.03
N SER A 836 -42.36 6.63 28.09
CA SER A 836 -40.93 6.96 28.03
C SER A 836 -40.18 6.07 27.04
N SER A 837 -40.70 4.87 26.76
CA SER A 837 -40.12 3.96 25.78
C SER A 837 -40.40 4.41 24.34
N GLU A 838 -41.60 4.90 24.03
CA GLU A 838 -41.92 5.46 22.70
C GLU A 838 -41.01 6.63 22.35
N LEU A 839 -40.85 7.57 23.28
CA LEU A 839 -39.97 8.73 23.07
C LEU A 839 -38.49 8.30 22.92
N SER A 840 -38.03 7.31 23.69
CA SER A 840 -36.67 6.81 23.55
C SER A 840 -36.44 6.11 22.21
N ARG A 841 -37.40 5.31 21.74
CA ARG A 841 -37.36 4.66 20.43
C ARG A 841 -37.37 5.69 19.29
N ALA A 842 -38.07 6.81 19.46
CA ALA A 842 -38.08 7.89 18.46
C ALA A 842 -36.70 8.52 18.28
N ILE A 843 -35.98 8.73 19.38
CA ILE A 843 -34.60 9.26 19.34
C ILE A 843 -33.65 8.24 18.69
N LEU A 844 -33.80 6.94 18.97
CA LEU A 844 -33.01 5.89 18.32
C LEU A 844 -33.29 5.80 16.81
N ALA A 845 -34.56 5.89 16.41
CA ALA A 845 -34.96 5.93 15.01
C ALA A 845 -34.41 7.17 14.29
N GLU A 846 -34.37 8.34 14.96
CA GLU A 846 -33.73 9.55 14.44
C GLU A 846 -32.23 9.33 14.17
N GLY A 847 -31.50 8.70 15.11
CA GLY A 847 -30.09 8.37 14.93
C GLY A 847 -29.85 7.39 13.78
N LEU A 848 -30.68 6.36 13.66
CA LEU A 848 -30.60 5.39 12.56
C LEU A 848 -30.94 6.04 11.21
N MET A 849 -31.88 6.97 11.15
CA MET A 849 -32.20 7.74 9.95
C MET A 849 -31.01 8.56 9.46
N ILE A 850 -30.31 9.26 10.36
CA ILE A 850 -29.08 10.00 10.02
C ILE A 850 -28.03 9.04 9.47
N ALA A 851 -27.87 7.87 10.07
CA ALA A 851 -26.94 6.84 9.61
C ALA A 851 -27.31 6.26 8.24
N LEU A 852 -28.60 6.07 7.93
CA LEU A 852 -29.04 5.62 6.60
C LEU A 852 -28.74 6.66 5.52
N VAL A 853 -29.01 7.94 5.79
CA VAL A 853 -28.62 9.03 4.87
C VAL A 853 -27.12 9.02 4.64
N ALA A 854 -26.33 8.90 5.72
CA ALA A 854 -24.87 8.83 5.63
C ALA A 854 -24.43 7.60 4.82
N GLY A 855 -25.04 6.43 5.02
CA GLY A 855 -24.75 5.21 4.29
C GLY A 855 -25.00 5.34 2.79
N VAL A 856 -26.15 5.90 2.39
CA VAL A 856 -26.48 6.12 0.96
C VAL A 856 -25.48 7.09 0.31
N LEU A 857 -25.17 8.20 0.98
CA LEU A 857 -24.17 9.16 0.50
C LEU A 857 -22.78 8.52 0.38
N SER A 858 -22.40 7.70 1.36
CA SER A 858 -21.08 7.04 1.42
C SER A 858 -20.89 6.04 0.30
N VAL A 859 -21.88 5.15 0.09
CA VAL A 859 -21.79 4.11 -0.94
C VAL A 859 -21.76 4.75 -2.33
N GLY A 860 -22.62 5.75 -2.57
CA GLY A 860 -22.61 6.49 -3.83
C GLY A 860 -21.27 7.20 -4.09
N PHE A 861 -20.76 7.92 -3.08
CA PHE A 861 -19.49 8.62 -3.17
C PHE A 861 -18.32 7.65 -3.40
N GLY A 862 -18.23 6.59 -2.62
CA GLY A 862 -17.14 5.63 -2.70
C GLY A 862 -17.11 4.86 -4.02
N ILE A 863 -18.26 4.39 -4.50
CA ILE A 863 -18.34 3.70 -5.80
C ILE A 863 -17.94 4.64 -6.95
N LEU A 864 -18.48 5.86 -6.98
CA LEU A 864 -18.19 6.81 -8.06
C LEU A 864 -16.73 7.30 -8.04
N SER A 865 -16.22 7.65 -6.86
CA SER A 865 -14.82 8.07 -6.72
C SER A 865 -13.85 6.93 -6.99
N GLY A 866 -14.15 5.70 -6.56
CA GLY A 866 -13.35 4.52 -6.86
C GLY A 866 -13.32 4.20 -8.36
N TRP A 867 -14.45 4.35 -9.05
CA TRP A 867 -14.53 4.16 -10.50
C TRP A 867 -13.76 5.23 -11.29
N CYS A 868 -13.95 6.51 -10.98
CA CYS A 868 -13.21 7.59 -11.62
C CYS A 868 -11.71 7.52 -11.30
N GLY A 869 -11.36 7.14 -10.07
CA GLY A 869 -9.97 6.93 -9.64
C GLY A 869 -9.31 5.77 -10.38
N ALA A 870 -10.02 4.67 -10.59
CA ALA A 870 -9.55 3.54 -11.38
C ALA A 870 -9.32 3.93 -12.86
N GLY A 871 -10.23 4.72 -13.45
CA GLY A 871 -10.07 5.23 -14.81
C GLY A 871 -8.89 6.19 -14.95
N LEU A 872 -8.67 7.09 -13.99
CA LEU A 872 -7.52 8.01 -14.02
C LEU A 872 -6.17 7.31 -13.75
N ALA A 873 -6.18 6.22 -12.97
CA ALA A 873 -4.98 5.44 -12.68
C ALA A 873 -4.33 4.84 -13.94
N GLN A 874 -5.13 4.61 -14.98
CA GLN A 874 -4.68 4.13 -16.29
C GLN A 874 -3.71 5.11 -16.97
N TYR A 875 -3.70 6.39 -16.56
CA TYR A 875 -2.87 7.44 -17.18
C TYR A 875 -1.71 7.94 -16.27
N VAL A 876 -1.77 7.76 -14.95
CA VAL A 876 -0.93 8.51 -13.98
C VAL A 876 0.06 7.66 -13.18
N SER A 877 -0.03 6.34 -13.19
CA SER A 877 0.66 5.55 -12.17
C SER A 877 1.59 4.49 -12.75
N PHE A 878 2.30 3.80 -11.84
CA PHE A 878 2.86 2.47 -11.99
C PHE A 878 1.96 1.54 -12.83
N PHE A 879 0.64 1.65 -12.64
CA PHE A 879 -0.41 0.91 -13.35
C PHE A 879 -0.81 1.43 -14.75
N GLY A 880 -0.07 2.41 -15.30
CA GLY A 880 -0.42 3.06 -16.57
C GLY A 880 -0.57 2.06 -17.71
N GLY A 881 -1.66 2.19 -18.48
CA GLY A 881 -2.08 1.36 -19.62
C GLY A 881 -2.65 -0.02 -19.30
N LEU A 882 -2.90 -0.34 -18.02
CA LEU A 882 -3.77 -1.45 -17.66
C LEU A 882 -5.23 -0.98 -17.56
N HIS A 883 -6.15 -1.75 -18.14
CA HIS A 883 -7.59 -1.45 -18.12
C HIS A 883 -8.37 -2.46 -17.24
N PRO A 884 -8.24 -2.41 -15.90
CA PRO A 884 -8.95 -3.35 -15.04
C PRO A 884 -10.47 -3.14 -15.11
N PRO A 885 -11.26 -4.24 -15.15
CA PRO A 885 -12.70 -4.15 -14.99
C PRO A 885 -13.05 -3.70 -13.57
N MET A 886 -14.12 -2.92 -13.43
CA MET A 886 -14.56 -2.44 -12.12
C MET A 886 -15.00 -3.61 -11.22
N VAL A 887 -14.40 -3.68 -10.02
CA VAL A 887 -14.75 -4.66 -8.99
C VAL A 887 -15.37 -3.95 -7.79
N ILE A 888 -16.57 -4.36 -7.40
CA ILE A 888 -17.27 -3.84 -6.22
C ILE A 888 -17.23 -4.89 -5.11
N PRO A 889 -16.39 -4.71 -4.08
CA PRO A 889 -16.28 -5.67 -2.97
C PRO A 889 -17.45 -5.47 -2.00
N TRP A 890 -18.57 -6.17 -2.25
CA TRP A 890 -19.80 -6.01 -1.45
C TRP A 890 -19.61 -6.33 0.03
N THR A 891 -18.77 -7.30 0.38
CA THR A 891 -18.54 -7.74 1.76
C THR A 891 -18.05 -6.62 2.69
N PRO A 892 -16.92 -5.94 2.43
CA PRO A 892 -16.48 -4.81 3.25
C PRO A 892 -17.46 -3.62 3.19
N ILE A 893 -18.11 -3.38 2.05
CA ILE A 893 -19.08 -2.27 1.91
C ILE A 893 -20.30 -2.49 2.81
N ILE A 894 -20.90 -3.68 2.78
CA ILE A 894 -22.04 -4.05 3.64
C ILE A 894 -21.61 -3.98 5.11
N ALA A 895 -20.43 -4.49 5.46
CA ALA A 895 -19.91 -4.40 6.82
C ALA A 895 -19.76 -2.94 7.29
N GLY A 896 -19.25 -2.04 6.43
CA GLY A 896 -19.14 -0.61 6.71
C GLY A 896 -20.50 0.08 6.87
N VAL A 897 -21.50 -0.26 6.05
CA VAL A 897 -22.87 0.27 6.18
C VAL A 897 -23.53 -0.21 7.47
N ILE A 898 -23.37 -1.49 7.83
CA ILE A 898 -23.84 -2.04 9.11
C ILE A 898 -23.17 -1.29 10.28
N LEU A 899 -21.86 -1.09 10.21
CA LEU A 899 -21.11 -0.34 11.22
C LEU A 899 -21.66 1.08 11.40
N VAL A 900 -21.93 1.81 10.31
CA VAL A 900 -22.55 3.14 10.36
C VAL A 900 -23.94 3.10 11.00
N GLY A 901 -24.77 2.10 10.67
CA GLY A 901 -26.08 1.90 11.30
C GLY A 901 -25.96 1.67 12.81
N VAL A 902 -25.03 0.81 13.24
CA VAL A 902 -24.76 0.53 14.66
C VAL A 902 -24.28 1.80 15.37
N LEU A 903 -23.34 2.55 14.78
CA LEU A 903 -22.84 3.81 15.34
C LEU A 903 -23.94 4.88 15.43
N GLY A 904 -24.86 4.95 14.46
CA GLY A 904 -26.03 5.82 14.52
C GLY A 904 -26.95 5.54 15.70
N ILE A 905 -27.18 4.26 16.01
CA ILE A 905 -27.95 3.84 17.18
C ILE A 905 -27.19 4.13 18.48
N LEU A 906 -25.88 3.82 18.53
CA LEU A 906 -25.04 4.04 19.71
C LEU A 906 -24.93 5.53 20.08
N THR A 907 -24.79 6.41 19.09
CA THR A 907 -24.77 7.87 19.31
C THR A 907 -26.11 8.39 19.83
N ALA A 908 -27.22 7.79 19.43
CA ALA A 908 -28.56 8.13 19.94
C ALA A 908 -28.87 7.51 21.32
N ALA A 909 -28.16 6.45 21.72
CA ALA A 909 -28.48 5.66 22.91
C ALA A 909 -28.36 6.46 24.21
N TRP A 910 -27.30 7.25 24.39
CA TRP A 910 -27.11 8.08 25.59
C TRP A 910 -28.23 9.14 25.75
N PRO A 911 -28.53 9.98 24.73
CA PRO A 911 -29.67 10.89 24.78
C PRO A 911 -31.01 10.17 25.02
N ALA A 912 -31.26 9.04 24.36
CA ALA A 912 -32.49 8.27 24.51
C ALA A 912 -32.68 7.76 25.96
N MET A 913 -31.62 7.22 26.57
CA MET A 913 -31.62 6.79 27.97
C MET A 913 -31.86 7.97 28.93
N SER A 914 -31.28 9.13 28.64
CA SER A 914 -31.45 10.33 29.47
C SER A 914 -32.92 10.79 29.55
N ILE A 915 -33.65 10.73 28.43
CA ILE A 915 -35.08 11.05 28.38
C ILE A 915 -35.91 9.97 29.07
N ARG A 916 -35.56 8.69 28.86
CA ARG A 916 -36.27 7.56 29.49
C ARG A 916 -36.27 7.66 31.02
N ARG A 917 -35.16 8.10 31.62
CA ARG A 917 -34.99 8.26 33.08
C ARG A 917 -35.53 9.58 33.63
N SER A 918 -35.75 10.58 32.78
CA SER A 918 -36.23 11.89 33.24
C SER A 918 -37.68 11.82 33.70
N ARG A 919 -38.05 12.51 34.78
CA ARG A 919 -39.45 12.59 35.24
C ARG A 919 -40.23 13.62 34.38
N PRO A 920 -41.53 13.41 34.09
CA PRO A 920 -42.33 14.34 33.30
C PRO A 920 -42.30 15.78 33.84
N MET A 921 -42.35 15.94 35.16
CA MET A 921 -42.27 17.25 35.82
C MET A 921 -40.97 18.01 35.53
N VAL A 922 -39.84 17.32 35.47
CA VAL A 922 -38.53 17.92 35.15
C VAL A 922 -38.49 18.37 33.69
N LEU A 923 -39.10 17.59 32.79
CA LEU A 923 -39.22 17.94 31.37
C LEU A 923 -40.11 19.17 31.18
N LEU A 924 -41.24 19.27 31.89
CA LEU A 924 -42.13 20.43 31.83
C LEU A 924 -41.51 21.69 32.45
N GLN A 925 -40.73 21.55 33.53
CA GLN A 925 -40.01 22.67 34.15
C GLN A 925 -38.95 23.27 33.22
N SER A 926 -38.38 22.50 32.29
CA SER A 926 -37.41 23.03 31.32
C SER A 926 -37.97 24.09 30.38
N GLY A 927 -39.30 24.19 30.24
CA GLY A 927 -39.94 25.29 29.50
C GLY A 927 -39.91 26.63 30.25
N LYS A 928 -39.68 26.63 31.59
CA LYS A 928 -39.59 27.85 32.40
C LYS A 928 -38.24 28.55 32.28
N ASP A 929 -37.18 27.83 31.92
CA ASP A 929 -35.85 28.43 31.65
C ASP A 929 -35.82 29.27 30.35
N PHE A 930 -36.91 29.26 29.56
CA PHE A 930 -37.07 30.00 28.31
C PHE A 930 -37.96 31.26 28.43
N VAL A 931 -38.52 31.53 29.62
CA VAL A 931 -39.26 32.75 29.95
C VAL A 931 -38.39 33.60 30.87
#